data_AF-A0A957GL66-F1
#
_entry.id   AF-A0A957GL66-F1
#
_cell.length_a   1.000
_cell.length_b   1.000
_cell.length_c   1.000
_cell.angle_alpha   90.00
_cell.angle_beta   90.00
_cell.angle_gamma   90.00
#
_symmetry.space_group_name_H-M   'P 1'
#
loop_
_entity.id
_entity.type
_entity.pdbx_description
1 polymer ?
#
loop_
_entity_poly.entity_id
_entity_poly.type
_entity_poly.pdbx_seq_one_letter_code
_entity_poly.pdbx_strand_id
1 'polypeptide(L)'
;MKRFSLLIFIIGILLVTAVPTRADSPYTTWAIGPRGYLVMTQDAYTPHDEIDLDISGAEDMFITEDGTIYVADTGNGRIVRLNEDYEVETIFGEEELQGPTGLFVDDEGTIYVADARQEMIYIFDAAGNVVNSFGRPSEPLFGKNRQFLPRKIAVDARENLYIISEGSVNGIVQMNTNGNFIGYFGANAATMSLKMILQRMFLTDEQLAQFIKNEAASPSNLTIDSQSLLFTITAGTNDWESIRRYTISGKNVFPDIWGSTTFRDIDVSENGLVLAVDADGFLVEYDLNGTMLFVFGAKDNGEQRLGTLKNPTAVERFGEFIYVLDKDKNALVVYETTSFAREVHEGVRLYIDGFYREAMPYFEDILNFNGSLIMAYQGIADAYFKAGDYPSALANYKYAEDRNGYSQAFWELRNLVLQRYLSQALIGFFGLSLVFQVGKRVERRYRWLDPVRSWLARFKQVRLVDDFLFMFRFIKQPADSFYYIKKDLRGSLSFALLLYAWVIAVRILSLYVTGFVFNPYTFPADIRVENEIVISVLLLLLWNAANYLISTISDGEGRVRDVVIGTAYSLFPYALIALPVALVSNVLTLNEVFLHGFTLNLMWAWVAIMLFIMVKEIHNYSFSETVRNVLLTLFTMGLFVLTGYILYVLFNQLFEFVLAILQEVRLRG
;
A
#
# COMPACT_ATOMS: atom_id res chain seq x y z
N MET A 1 38.19 -50.62 38.18
CA MET A 1 37.41 -49.36 38.09
C MET A 1 37.79 -48.47 36.91
N LYS A 2 39.07 -48.17 36.63
CA LYS A 2 39.46 -47.25 35.52
C LYS A 2 39.06 -47.68 34.10
N ARG A 3 38.95 -48.98 33.80
CA ARG A 3 38.52 -49.47 32.47
C ARG A 3 36.99 -49.42 32.26
N PHE A 4 36.22 -49.42 33.33
CA PHE A 4 34.75 -49.34 33.27
C PHE A 4 34.29 -47.89 33.10
N SER A 5 35.01 -46.95 33.70
CA SER A 5 34.80 -45.51 33.52
C SER A 5 35.08 -45.05 32.09
N LEU A 6 36.11 -45.61 31.44
CA LEU A 6 36.46 -45.27 30.05
C LEU A 6 35.41 -45.82 29.06
N LEU A 7 34.84 -47.00 29.33
CA LEU A 7 33.80 -47.59 28.49
C LEU A 7 32.50 -46.80 28.60
N ILE A 8 32.13 -46.33 29.79
CA ILE A 8 30.96 -45.46 30.00
C ILE A 8 31.17 -44.08 29.35
N PHE A 9 32.40 -43.54 29.36
CA PHE A 9 32.71 -42.27 28.70
C PHE A 9 32.69 -42.39 27.16
N ILE A 10 33.17 -43.51 26.61
CA ILE A 10 33.12 -43.78 25.15
C ILE A 10 31.67 -44.07 24.70
N ILE A 11 30.89 -44.82 25.49
CA ILE A 11 29.47 -45.04 25.23
C ILE A 11 28.68 -43.73 25.38
N GLY A 12 29.07 -42.84 26.29
CA GLY A 12 28.48 -41.50 26.43
C GLY A 12 28.79 -40.56 25.26
N ILE A 13 29.94 -40.71 24.59
CA ILE A 13 30.29 -39.97 23.37
C ILE A 13 29.59 -40.57 22.13
N LEU A 14 29.36 -41.90 22.11
CA LEU A 14 28.60 -42.58 21.05
C LEU A 14 27.07 -42.45 21.20
N LEU A 15 26.58 -41.94 22.34
CA LEU A 15 25.17 -41.60 22.59
C LEU A 15 24.87 -40.11 22.37
N VAL A 16 25.74 -39.38 21.69
CA VAL A 16 25.32 -38.16 21.00
C VAL A 16 24.42 -38.63 19.87
N THR A 17 23.12 -38.71 20.18
CA THR A 17 22.06 -38.82 19.19
C THR A 17 22.38 -37.83 18.09
N ALA A 18 22.49 -38.31 16.85
CA ALA A 18 22.42 -37.44 15.69
C ALA A 18 21.12 -36.64 15.83
N VAL A 19 21.22 -35.43 16.38
CA VAL A 19 20.18 -34.44 16.22
C VAL A 19 20.15 -34.24 14.71
N PRO A 20 19.04 -34.52 14.01
CA PRO A 20 18.95 -34.14 12.62
C PRO A 20 19.22 -32.64 12.58
N THR A 21 20.36 -32.27 12.02
CA THR A 21 20.65 -30.89 11.67
C THR A 21 19.69 -30.56 10.54
N ARG A 22 18.49 -30.10 10.86
CA ARG A 22 17.72 -29.30 9.90
C ARG A 22 18.61 -28.09 9.63
N ALA A 23 19.11 -28.00 8.40
CA ALA A 23 19.78 -26.80 7.95
C ALA A 23 18.80 -25.65 8.18
N ASP A 24 19.24 -24.63 8.91
CA ASP A 24 18.50 -23.39 9.06
C ASP A 24 18.32 -22.80 7.66
N SER A 25 17.12 -22.29 7.35
CA SER A 25 16.87 -21.65 6.07
C SER A 25 17.91 -20.54 5.84
N PRO A 26 18.47 -20.36 4.64
CA PRO A 26 19.45 -19.31 4.37
C PRO A 26 18.80 -17.91 4.32
N TYR A 27 17.48 -17.84 4.45
CA TYR A 27 16.66 -16.65 4.42
C TYR A 27 15.68 -16.62 5.59
N THR A 28 15.02 -15.48 5.73
CA THR A 28 13.92 -15.28 6.67
C THR A 28 12.65 -14.98 5.90
N THR A 29 11.52 -15.55 6.31
CA THR A 29 10.23 -15.23 5.71
C THR A 29 9.61 -13.98 6.33
N TRP A 30 8.96 -13.18 5.49
CA TRP A 30 8.27 -11.94 5.87
C TRP A 30 6.83 -11.96 5.38
N ALA A 31 5.94 -11.29 6.10
CA ALA A 31 4.54 -11.11 5.71
C ALA A 31 4.05 -9.71 6.09
N ILE A 32 2.89 -9.29 5.58
CA ILE A 32 2.31 -8.00 5.93
C ILE A 32 1.83 -8.01 7.39
N GLY A 33 2.35 -7.05 8.16
CA GLY A 33 1.97 -6.80 9.54
C GLY A 33 1.33 -5.42 9.76
N PRO A 34 1.27 -4.96 11.02
CA PRO A 34 0.64 -3.70 11.38
C PRO A 34 1.24 -2.53 10.62
N ARG A 35 0.41 -1.54 10.27
CA ARG A 35 0.75 -0.35 9.47
C ARG A 35 1.26 -0.65 8.06
N GLY A 36 1.06 -1.86 7.56
CA GLY A 36 1.57 -2.29 6.25
C GLY A 36 3.09 -2.53 6.23
N TYR A 37 3.75 -2.63 7.40
CA TYR A 37 5.15 -3.01 7.47
C TYR A 37 5.31 -4.52 7.38
N LEU A 38 6.41 -4.96 6.76
CA LEU A 38 6.79 -6.36 6.76
C LEU A 38 7.24 -6.79 8.16
N VAL A 39 6.67 -7.88 8.65
CA VAL A 39 7.03 -8.54 9.90
C VAL A 39 7.61 -9.91 9.60
N MET A 40 8.67 -10.26 10.32
CA MET A 40 9.30 -11.57 10.19
C MET A 40 8.34 -12.64 10.72
N THR A 41 8.19 -13.74 10.00
CA THR A 41 7.39 -14.91 10.41
C THR A 41 8.27 -16.14 10.58
N GLN A 42 7.66 -17.24 10.99
CA GLN A 42 8.21 -18.57 10.76
C GLN A 42 8.38 -18.77 9.25
N ASP A 43 9.31 -19.64 8.88
CA ASP A 43 9.53 -19.93 7.48
C ASP A 43 8.30 -20.55 6.85
N ALA A 44 7.80 -19.92 5.78
CA ALA A 44 6.71 -20.46 5.00
C ALA A 44 7.17 -21.67 4.17
N TYR A 45 8.41 -21.58 3.67
CA TYR A 45 9.02 -22.60 2.86
C TYR A 45 10.42 -22.88 3.38
N THR A 46 10.83 -24.15 3.35
CA THR A 46 12.19 -24.56 3.68
C THR A 46 12.87 -25.15 2.47
N PRO A 47 14.17 -24.88 2.22
CA PRO A 47 14.89 -25.53 1.16
C PRO A 47 14.88 -27.06 1.32
N HIS A 48 14.49 -27.77 0.26
CA HIS A 48 14.40 -29.22 0.24
C HIS A 48 15.56 -29.85 -0.52
N ASP A 49 15.78 -29.43 -1.77
CA ASP A 49 16.83 -29.99 -2.64
C ASP A 49 17.37 -29.00 -3.67
N GLU A 50 18.56 -29.28 -4.20
CA GLU A 50 19.15 -28.60 -5.36
C GLU A 50 19.62 -29.68 -6.34
N ILE A 51 18.89 -29.83 -7.43
CA ILE A 51 19.01 -30.93 -8.38
C ILE A 51 19.71 -30.43 -9.63
N ASP A 52 20.96 -30.84 -9.82
CA ASP A 52 21.73 -30.55 -11.02
C ASP A 52 21.12 -31.26 -12.24
N LEU A 53 20.88 -30.51 -13.32
CA LEU A 53 20.31 -31.03 -14.56
C LEU A 53 21.34 -31.01 -15.70
N ASP A 54 21.27 -31.99 -16.60
CA ASP A 54 22.06 -32.01 -17.85
C ASP A 54 21.46 -31.08 -18.93
N ILE A 55 21.41 -29.79 -18.60
CA ILE A 55 20.88 -28.71 -19.42
C ILE A 55 21.86 -27.53 -19.47
N SER A 56 21.62 -26.60 -20.38
CA SER A 56 22.45 -25.41 -20.56
C SER A 56 21.59 -24.18 -20.78
N GLY A 57 21.61 -23.25 -19.83
CA GLY A 57 21.04 -21.92 -20.03
C GLY A 57 19.52 -21.92 -20.25
N ALA A 58 18.80 -22.82 -19.60
CA ALA A 58 17.36 -22.99 -19.75
C ALA A 58 16.56 -21.76 -19.32
N GLU A 59 15.56 -21.39 -20.13
CA GLU A 59 14.78 -20.15 -19.95
C GLU A 59 13.36 -20.41 -19.43
N ASP A 60 12.84 -21.64 -19.53
CA ASP A 60 11.47 -21.95 -19.11
C ASP A 60 11.31 -23.39 -18.63
N MET A 61 10.30 -23.61 -17.79
CA MET A 61 9.87 -24.91 -17.28
C MET A 61 8.34 -24.96 -17.24
N PHE A 62 7.78 -26.17 -17.36
CA PHE A 62 6.37 -26.41 -17.12
C PHE A 62 6.22 -27.75 -16.38
N ILE A 63 5.32 -27.79 -15.39
CA ILE A 63 4.99 -29.02 -14.67
C ILE A 63 3.53 -29.34 -14.96
N THR A 64 3.27 -30.53 -15.51
CA THR A 64 1.91 -31.00 -15.79
C THR A 64 1.18 -31.45 -14.52
N GLU A 65 -0.14 -31.62 -14.58
CA GLU A 65 -0.96 -32.04 -13.42
C GLU A 65 -0.56 -33.39 -12.81
N ASP A 66 0.12 -34.25 -13.58
CA ASP A 66 0.66 -35.53 -13.12
C ASP A 66 2.07 -35.43 -12.49
N GLY A 67 2.67 -34.24 -12.49
CA GLY A 67 3.99 -33.96 -11.94
C GLY A 67 5.15 -34.13 -12.92
N THR A 68 4.86 -34.38 -14.20
CA THR A 68 5.91 -34.50 -15.22
C THR A 68 6.51 -33.13 -15.52
N ILE A 69 7.85 -33.04 -15.50
CA ILE A 69 8.58 -31.78 -15.69
C ILE A 69 9.13 -31.70 -17.11
N TYR A 70 8.80 -30.61 -17.79
CA TYR A 70 9.35 -30.24 -19.10
C TYR A 70 10.20 -28.98 -18.97
N VAL A 71 11.37 -28.96 -19.59
CA VAL A 71 12.31 -27.83 -19.53
C VAL A 71 12.70 -27.40 -20.93
N ALA A 72 12.64 -26.09 -21.19
CA ALA A 72 13.19 -25.48 -22.40
C ALA A 72 14.70 -25.28 -22.24
N ASP A 73 15.46 -26.28 -22.70
CA ASP A 73 16.92 -26.30 -22.67
C ASP A 73 17.50 -25.42 -23.80
N THR A 74 17.34 -24.10 -23.63
CA THR A 74 17.57 -23.08 -24.66
C THR A 74 18.98 -23.12 -25.24
N GLY A 75 20.00 -23.35 -24.41
CA GLY A 75 21.40 -23.39 -24.83
C GLY A 75 21.72 -24.60 -25.71
N ASN A 76 21.02 -25.71 -25.52
CA ASN A 76 21.15 -26.91 -26.34
C ASN A 76 20.12 -26.99 -27.48
N GLY A 77 19.15 -26.07 -27.54
CA GLY A 77 18.18 -26.00 -28.63
C GLY A 77 17.18 -27.16 -28.62
N ARG A 78 16.69 -27.57 -27.46
CA ARG A 78 15.77 -28.71 -27.31
C ARG A 78 14.79 -28.51 -26.16
N ILE A 79 13.72 -29.28 -26.13
CA ILE A 79 12.88 -29.47 -24.93
C ILE A 79 13.23 -30.82 -24.31
N VAL A 80 13.40 -30.88 -23.00
CA VAL A 80 13.63 -32.13 -22.27
C VAL A 80 12.48 -32.44 -21.34
N ARG A 81 12.08 -33.72 -21.27
CA ARG A 81 11.18 -34.25 -20.25
C ARG A 81 11.99 -35.04 -19.24
N LEU A 82 11.79 -34.74 -17.97
CA LEU A 82 12.49 -35.40 -16.86
C LEU A 82 11.72 -36.62 -16.36
N ASN A 83 12.43 -37.64 -15.88
CA ASN A 83 11.84 -38.77 -15.15
C ASN A 83 11.68 -38.46 -13.64
N GLU A 84 11.18 -39.43 -12.87
CA GLU A 84 11.01 -39.33 -11.40
C GLU A 84 12.33 -39.07 -10.64
N ASP A 85 13.48 -39.45 -11.22
CA ASP A 85 14.82 -39.22 -10.66
C ASP A 85 15.43 -37.89 -11.17
N TYR A 86 14.65 -37.05 -11.86
CA TYR A 86 15.05 -35.79 -12.48
C TYR A 86 16.11 -35.91 -13.57
N GLU A 87 16.31 -37.10 -14.13
CA GLU A 87 17.17 -37.32 -15.29
C GLU A 87 16.39 -37.09 -16.59
N VAL A 88 17.10 -36.69 -17.65
CA VAL A 88 16.50 -36.49 -18.99
C VAL A 88 16.01 -37.84 -19.54
N GLU A 89 14.71 -37.99 -19.68
CA GLU A 89 14.07 -39.21 -20.19
C GLU A 89 13.81 -39.14 -21.70
N THR A 90 13.25 -38.01 -22.15
CA THR A 90 12.86 -37.80 -23.55
C THR A 90 13.27 -36.41 -24.01
N ILE A 91 13.69 -36.31 -25.26
CA ILE A 91 14.12 -35.05 -25.89
C ILE A 91 13.22 -34.78 -27.10
N PHE A 92 12.81 -33.52 -27.25
CA PHE A 92 11.98 -33.05 -28.34
C PHE A 92 12.66 -31.90 -29.09
N GLY A 93 12.46 -31.85 -30.41
CA GLY A 93 12.79 -30.70 -31.23
C GLY A 93 14.28 -30.48 -31.54
N GLU A 94 15.16 -31.48 -31.39
CA GLU A 94 16.61 -31.32 -31.64
C GLU A 94 16.96 -30.87 -33.07
N GLU A 95 16.11 -31.17 -34.06
CA GLU A 95 16.34 -30.76 -35.46
C GLU A 95 15.60 -29.47 -35.84
N GLU A 96 14.58 -29.10 -35.06
CA GLU A 96 13.66 -28.02 -35.34
C GLU A 96 14.00 -26.73 -34.58
N LEU A 97 14.35 -26.87 -33.31
CA LEU A 97 14.55 -25.78 -32.37
C LEU A 97 16.01 -25.29 -32.38
N GLN A 98 16.21 -23.99 -32.16
CA GLN A 98 17.53 -23.37 -32.02
C GLN A 98 17.68 -22.53 -30.75
N GLY A 99 16.57 -22.13 -30.15
CA GLY A 99 16.54 -21.33 -28.93
C GLY A 99 15.13 -21.28 -28.37
N PRO A 100 14.58 -22.42 -27.91
CA PRO A 100 13.28 -22.44 -27.27
C PRO A 100 13.35 -21.64 -25.97
N THR A 101 12.49 -20.64 -25.81
CA THR A 101 12.50 -19.72 -24.66
C THR A 101 11.22 -19.79 -23.83
N GLY A 102 10.18 -20.46 -24.33
CA GLY A 102 8.93 -20.63 -23.63
C GLY A 102 8.26 -21.92 -24.03
N LEU A 103 7.61 -22.59 -23.09
CA LEU A 103 6.92 -23.85 -23.33
C LEU A 103 5.59 -23.92 -22.57
N PHE A 104 4.65 -24.67 -23.12
CA PHE A 104 3.37 -25.01 -22.49
C PHE A 104 2.98 -26.43 -22.93
N VAL A 105 2.44 -27.23 -22.01
CA VAL A 105 1.98 -28.58 -22.30
C VAL A 105 0.51 -28.68 -21.94
N ASP A 106 -0.35 -29.14 -22.86
CA ASP A 106 -1.77 -29.36 -22.59
C ASP A 106 -2.04 -30.74 -21.98
N ASP A 107 -3.29 -30.97 -21.56
CA ASP A 107 -3.74 -32.21 -20.90
C ASP A 107 -3.63 -33.44 -21.82
N GLU A 108 -3.60 -33.24 -23.14
CA GLU A 108 -3.38 -34.28 -24.14
C GLU A 108 -1.90 -34.61 -24.36
N GLY A 109 -0.98 -33.86 -23.75
CA GLY A 109 0.47 -33.99 -23.90
C GLY A 109 1.03 -33.33 -25.16
N THR A 110 0.27 -32.44 -25.80
CA THR A 110 0.73 -31.59 -26.89
C THR A 110 1.65 -30.51 -26.33
N ILE A 111 2.82 -30.33 -26.95
CA ILE A 111 3.85 -29.41 -26.49
C ILE A 111 3.89 -28.19 -27.42
N TYR A 112 3.60 -27.02 -26.87
CA TYR A 112 3.66 -25.73 -27.56
C TYR A 112 4.95 -25.02 -27.18
N VAL A 113 5.76 -24.65 -28.17
CA VAL A 113 7.08 -24.09 -27.96
C VAL A 113 7.24 -22.77 -28.68
N ALA A 114 7.66 -21.74 -27.94
CA ALA A 114 8.10 -20.47 -28.47
C ALA A 114 9.63 -20.50 -28.71
N ASP A 115 10.05 -20.39 -29.97
CA ASP A 115 11.47 -20.27 -30.33
C ASP A 115 11.78 -18.85 -30.82
N ALA A 116 12.36 -18.05 -29.92
CA ALA A 116 12.71 -16.66 -30.20
C ALA A 116 13.81 -16.52 -31.25
N ARG A 117 14.67 -17.53 -31.42
CA ARG A 117 15.81 -17.49 -32.35
C ARG A 117 15.36 -17.81 -33.78
N GLN A 118 14.42 -18.74 -33.92
CA GLN A 118 13.78 -19.07 -35.19
C GLN A 118 12.68 -18.09 -35.57
N GLU A 119 12.19 -17.26 -34.65
CA GLU A 119 11.02 -16.38 -34.83
C GLU A 119 9.73 -17.18 -35.11
N MET A 120 9.61 -18.37 -34.50
CA MET A 120 8.58 -19.37 -34.81
C MET A 120 7.96 -19.96 -33.55
N ILE A 121 6.70 -20.40 -33.68
CA ILE A 121 6.04 -21.31 -32.74
C ILE A 121 6.07 -22.72 -33.35
N TYR A 122 6.39 -23.71 -32.53
CA TYR A 122 6.31 -25.13 -32.86
C TYR A 122 5.28 -25.82 -31.98
N ILE A 123 4.52 -26.73 -32.55
CA ILE A 123 3.55 -27.58 -31.84
C ILE A 123 3.96 -29.03 -32.09
N PHE A 124 4.27 -29.76 -31.02
CA PHE A 124 4.62 -31.17 -31.06
C PHE A 124 3.52 -32.01 -30.45
N ASP A 125 3.29 -33.22 -30.96
CA ASP A 125 2.45 -34.20 -30.28
C ASP A 125 3.21 -34.85 -29.10
N ALA A 126 2.51 -35.64 -28.28
CA ALA A 126 3.10 -36.34 -27.14
C ALA A 126 4.22 -37.33 -27.52
N ALA A 127 4.31 -37.73 -28.79
CA ALA A 127 5.38 -38.58 -29.31
C ALA A 127 6.57 -37.78 -29.85
N GLY A 128 6.48 -36.44 -29.88
CA GLY A 128 7.51 -35.53 -30.34
C GLY A 128 7.51 -35.20 -31.82
N ASN A 129 6.46 -35.58 -32.57
CA ASN A 129 6.35 -35.21 -33.97
C ASN A 129 5.81 -33.78 -34.10
N VAL A 130 6.35 -33.00 -35.04
CA VAL A 130 5.83 -31.67 -35.36
C VAL A 130 4.43 -31.79 -35.97
N VAL A 131 3.43 -31.30 -35.24
CA VAL A 131 2.04 -31.17 -35.70
C VAL A 131 1.88 -29.92 -36.55
N ASN A 132 2.47 -28.80 -36.11
CA ASN A 132 2.40 -27.54 -36.82
C ASN A 132 3.58 -26.62 -36.48
N SER A 133 3.88 -25.67 -37.36
CA SER A 133 4.85 -24.60 -37.11
C SER A 133 4.48 -23.35 -37.88
N PHE A 134 4.53 -22.19 -37.24
CA PHE A 134 4.21 -20.91 -37.89
C PHE A 134 4.98 -19.75 -37.23
N GLY A 135 5.27 -18.73 -38.03
CA GLY A 135 6.04 -17.56 -37.62
C GLY A 135 5.18 -16.31 -37.61
N ARG A 136 5.79 -15.20 -38.04
CA ARG A 136 5.12 -13.90 -38.09
C ARG A 136 3.76 -13.95 -38.83
N PRO A 137 2.68 -13.44 -38.23
CA PRO A 137 1.38 -13.34 -38.87
C PRO A 137 1.38 -12.47 -40.14
N SER A 138 0.56 -12.85 -41.11
CA SER A 138 0.43 -12.15 -42.39
C SER A 138 -0.63 -11.02 -42.35
N GLU A 139 -1.46 -11.04 -41.31
CA GLU A 139 -2.62 -10.19 -41.13
C GLU A 139 -2.20 -8.72 -40.98
N PRO A 140 -2.84 -7.78 -41.70
CA PRO A 140 -2.49 -6.37 -41.65
C PRO A 140 -2.53 -5.76 -40.24
N LEU A 141 -3.40 -6.29 -39.37
CA LEU A 141 -3.56 -5.85 -37.98
C LEU A 141 -2.31 -6.13 -37.12
N PHE A 142 -1.49 -7.12 -37.46
CA PHE A 142 -0.25 -7.41 -36.74
C PHE A 142 0.77 -6.27 -36.90
N GLY A 143 0.81 -5.65 -38.08
CA GLY A 143 1.68 -4.53 -38.42
C GLY A 143 2.78 -4.90 -39.42
N LYS A 144 2.95 -4.07 -40.46
CA LYS A 144 3.81 -4.37 -41.62
C LYS A 144 5.30 -4.47 -41.33
N ASN A 145 5.80 -3.79 -40.31
CA ASN A 145 7.24 -3.71 -39.98
C ASN A 145 7.56 -4.23 -38.58
N ARG A 146 6.65 -4.97 -37.94
CA ARG A 146 6.89 -5.53 -36.60
C ARG A 146 7.56 -6.89 -36.72
N GLN A 147 8.62 -7.08 -35.95
CA GLN A 147 9.24 -8.38 -35.76
C GLN A 147 8.35 -9.23 -34.85
N PHE A 148 8.40 -10.55 -35.04
CA PHE A 148 7.73 -11.51 -34.18
C PHE A 148 8.81 -12.32 -33.46
N LEU A 149 8.99 -12.05 -32.18
CA LEU A 149 10.03 -12.66 -31.35
C LEU A 149 9.33 -13.37 -30.18
N PRO A 150 8.77 -14.57 -30.39
CA PRO A 150 7.99 -15.24 -29.37
C PRO A 150 8.91 -15.64 -28.20
N ARG A 151 8.60 -15.18 -26.99
CA ARG A 151 9.36 -15.44 -25.77
C ARG A 151 8.70 -16.44 -24.85
N LYS A 152 7.40 -16.25 -24.58
CA LYS A 152 6.57 -17.11 -23.74
C LYS A 152 5.24 -17.39 -24.44
N ILE A 153 4.68 -18.57 -24.19
CA ILE A 153 3.39 -19.02 -24.71
C ILE A 153 2.56 -19.64 -23.58
N ALA A 154 1.24 -19.42 -23.58
CA ALA A 154 0.28 -20.25 -22.87
C ALA A 154 -0.94 -20.47 -23.75
N VAL A 155 -1.70 -21.52 -23.44
CA VAL A 155 -2.85 -21.95 -24.21
C VAL A 155 -4.06 -22.02 -23.28
N ASP A 156 -5.20 -21.49 -23.73
CA ASP A 156 -6.46 -21.64 -22.99
C ASP A 156 -7.16 -22.97 -23.30
N ALA A 157 -8.16 -23.32 -22.50
CA ALA A 157 -9.00 -24.51 -22.70
C ALA A 157 -9.81 -24.51 -24.02
N ARG A 158 -9.68 -23.47 -24.85
CA ARG A 158 -10.30 -23.36 -26.19
C ARG A 158 -9.25 -23.33 -27.29
N GLU A 159 -8.01 -23.72 -26.99
CA GLU A 159 -6.87 -23.76 -27.91
C GLU A 159 -6.51 -22.39 -28.52
N ASN A 160 -6.80 -21.29 -27.82
CA ASN A 160 -6.26 -19.97 -28.18
C ASN A 160 -4.87 -19.83 -27.56
N LEU A 161 -3.92 -19.43 -28.40
CA LEU A 161 -2.54 -19.19 -28.04
C LEU A 161 -2.36 -17.74 -27.60
N TYR A 162 -1.78 -17.55 -26.43
CA TYR A 162 -1.39 -16.26 -25.87
C TYR A 162 0.13 -16.20 -25.87
N ILE A 163 0.69 -15.30 -26.69
CA ILE A 163 2.13 -15.25 -26.94
C ILE A 163 2.67 -13.88 -26.53
N ILE A 164 3.67 -13.86 -25.67
CA ILE A 164 4.48 -12.67 -25.46
C ILE A 164 5.53 -12.61 -26.55
N SER A 165 5.46 -11.56 -27.37
CA SER A 165 6.48 -11.23 -28.35
C SER A 165 7.32 -10.07 -27.84
N GLU A 166 8.65 -10.24 -27.83
CA GLU A 166 9.57 -9.17 -27.47
C GLU A 166 9.36 -7.95 -28.39
N GLY A 167 9.31 -6.76 -27.81
CA GLY A 167 9.02 -5.51 -28.51
C GLY A 167 7.54 -5.29 -28.88
N SER A 168 6.61 -6.15 -28.45
CA SER A 168 5.17 -5.96 -28.68
C SER A 168 4.54 -4.96 -27.70
N VAL A 169 4.50 -3.70 -28.11
CA VAL A 169 3.90 -2.61 -27.32
C VAL A 169 2.36 -2.60 -27.31
N ASN A 170 1.73 -3.44 -28.13
CA ASN A 170 0.26 -3.54 -28.20
C ASN A 170 -0.31 -4.60 -27.24
N GLY A 171 0.51 -5.27 -26.44
CA GLY A 171 0.10 -6.34 -25.54
C GLY A 171 0.45 -7.74 -26.06
N ILE A 172 -0.23 -8.73 -25.50
CA ILE A 172 -0.08 -10.16 -25.82
C ILE A 172 -0.63 -10.44 -27.20
N VAL A 173 0.10 -11.23 -27.99
CA VAL A 173 -0.30 -11.66 -29.33
C VAL A 173 -1.22 -12.88 -29.19
N GLN A 174 -2.47 -12.75 -29.64
CA GLN A 174 -3.44 -13.85 -29.59
C GLN A 174 -3.55 -14.52 -30.96
N MET A 175 -3.37 -15.84 -31.00
CA MET A 175 -3.47 -16.66 -32.22
C MET A 175 -4.28 -17.93 -31.99
N ASN A 176 -4.62 -18.64 -33.06
CA ASN A 176 -5.11 -20.01 -32.97
C ASN A 176 -4.01 -21.04 -33.30
N THR A 177 -4.27 -22.31 -33.05
CA THR A 177 -3.37 -23.45 -33.35
C THR A 177 -3.00 -23.61 -34.83
N ASN A 178 -3.75 -22.97 -35.74
CA ASN A 178 -3.44 -22.92 -37.17
C ASN A 178 -2.51 -21.75 -37.56
N GLY A 179 -2.10 -20.91 -36.61
CA GLY A 179 -1.23 -19.75 -36.86
C GLY A 179 -1.94 -18.49 -37.38
N ASN A 180 -3.27 -18.43 -37.31
CA ASN A 180 -4.00 -17.21 -37.70
C ASN A 180 -4.04 -16.23 -36.52
N PHE A 181 -3.78 -14.95 -36.81
CA PHE A 181 -3.77 -13.90 -35.80
C PHE A 181 -5.19 -13.41 -35.51
N ILE A 182 -5.60 -13.52 -34.24
CA ILE A 182 -6.91 -13.09 -33.76
C ILE A 182 -6.86 -11.59 -33.41
N GLY A 183 -5.84 -11.18 -32.67
CA GLY A 183 -5.72 -9.80 -32.18
C GLY A 183 -4.66 -9.62 -31.10
N TYR A 184 -4.60 -8.40 -30.56
CA TYR A 184 -3.81 -8.12 -29.37
C TYR A 184 -4.72 -8.13 -28.13
N PHE A 185 -4.22 -8.74 -27.06
CA PHE A 185 -4.92 -8.88 -25.79
C PHE A 185 -4.13 -8.23 -24.65
N GLY A 186 -4.83 -7.69 -23.64
CA GLY A 186 -4.20 -7.22 -22.40
C GLY A 186 -3.11 -6.15 -22.57
N ALA A 187 -3.31 -5.16 -23.44
CA ALA A 187 -2.34 -4.09 -23.64
C ALA A 187 -2.10 -3.28 -22.34
N ASN A 188 -0.83 -3.05 -22.01
CA ASN A 188 -0.47 -2.18 -20.90
C ASN A 188 -0.86 -0.71 -21.21
N ALA A 189 -1.33 0.01 -20.20
CA ALA A 189 -1.67 1.42 -20.37
C ALA A 189 -0.40 2.26 -20.41
N ALA A 190 -0.28 3.16 -21.40
CA ALA A 190 0.83 4.10 -21.45
C ALA A 190 0.64 5.18 -20.36
N THR A 191 1.52 5.20 -19.36
CA THR A 191 1.49 6.21 -18.29
C THR A 191 1.88 7.58 -18.84
N MET A 192 1.01 8.58 -18.70
CA MET A 192 1.30 9.95 -19.14
C MET A 192 2.02 10.74 -18.04
N SER A 193 3.24 11.18 -18.30
CA SER A 193 3.93 12.10 -17.37
C SER A 193 3.33 13.51 -17.43
N LEU A 194 3.43 14.27 -16.34
CA LEU A 194 3.03 15.69 -16.30
C LEU A 194 3.71 16.50 -17.41
N LYS A 195 4.99 16.21 -17.69
CA LYS A 195 5.74 16.82 -18.79
C LYS A 195 5.05 16.56 -20.13
N MET A 196 4.60 15.33 -20.39
CA MET A 196 3.88 14.99 -21.62
C MET A 196 2.51 15.65 -21.71
N ILE A 197 1.79 15.76 -20.59
CA ILE A 197 0.50 16.46 -20.53
C ILE A 197 0.70 17.93 -20.90
N LEU A 198 1.70 18.59 -20.31
CA LEU A 198 2.05 19.97 -20.62
C LEU A 198 2.51 20.11 -22.08
N GLN A 199 3.36 19.20 -22.57
CA GLN A 199 3.79 19.17 -23.97
C GLN A 199 2.60 19.06 -24.94
N ARG A 200 1.64 18.17 -24.68
CA ARG A 200 0.40 18.06 -25.49
C ARG A 200 -0.51 19.29 -25.41
N MET A 201 -0.48 20.02 -24.31
CA MET A 201 -1.27 21.24 -24.16
C MET A 201 -0.69 22.39 -25.01
N PHE A 202 0.63 22.43 -25.23
CA PHE A 202 1.31 23.57 -25.84
C PHE A 202 1.99 23.29 -27.20
N LEU A 203 2.22 22.03 -27.58
CA LEU A 203 2.87 21.64 -28.85
C LEU A 203 1.85 21.17 -29.89
N THR A 204 2.18 21.35 -31.17
CA THR A 204 1.38 20.80 -32.28
C THR A 204 1.66 19.31 -32.49
N ASP A 205 0.74 18.59 -33.17
CA ASP A 205 0.90 17.16 -33.45
C ASP A 205 2.20 16.83 -34.22
N GLU A 206 2.63 17.72 -35.12
CA GLU A 206 3.89 17.60 -35.87
C GLU A 206 5.12 17.73 -34.97
N GLN A 207 5.08 18.62 -33.97
CA GLN A 207 6.15 18.76 -32.97
C GLN A 207 6.16 17.56 -32.01
N LEU A 208 4.98 17.04 -31.64
CA LEU A 208 4.82 15.83 -30.84
C LEU A 208 5.36 14.59 -31.54
N ALA A 209 5.21 14.49 -32.86
CA ALA A 209 5.71 13.37 -33.65
C ALA A 209 7.24 13.28 -33.69
N GLN A 210 7.96 14.35 -33.35
CA GLN A 210 9.43 14.34 -33.22
C GLN A 210 9.92 13.77 -31.88
N PHE A 211 9.04 13.63 -30.88
CA PHE A 211 9.38 12.99 -29.62
C PHE A 211 9.21 11.47 -29.71
N ILE A 212 10.00 10.72 -28.92
CA ILE A 212 9.85 9.27 -28.78
C ILE A 212 8.40 9.00 -28.34
N LYS A 213 7.68 8.18 -29.11
CA LYS A 213 6.33 7.74 -28.75
C LYS A 213 6.42 7.06 -27.39
N ASN A 214 5.56 7.48 -26.47
CA ASN A 214 5.41 6.81 -25.19
C ASN A 214 4.73 5.47 -25.44
N GLU A 215 5.54 4.44 -25.59
CA GLU A 215 5.09 3.07 -25.76
C GLU A 215 5.01 2.40 -24.40
N ALA A 216 3.95 1.62 -24.17
CA ALA A 216 3.80 0.91 -22.92
C ALA A 216 4.85 -0.20 -22.83
N ALA A 217 5.35 -0.47 -21.62
CA ALA A 217 6.24 -1.61 -21.39
C ALA A 217 5.55 -2.90 -21.83
N SER A 218 6.25 -3.72 -22.61
CA SER A 218 5.73 -5.01 -23.07
C SER A 218 5.79 -6.02 -21.92
N PRO A 219 4.76 -6.85 -21.71
CA PRO A 219 4.82 -7.95 -20.76
C PRO A 219 6.05 -8.84 -21.04
N SER A 220 6.72 -9.28 -20.00
CA SER A 220 7.92 -10.12 -20.09
C SER A 220 7.58 -11.60 -19.92
N ASN A 221 6.58 -11.93 -19.10
CA ASN A 221 6.14 -13.29 -18.86
C ASN A 221 4.61 -13.37 -18.67
N LEU A 222 4.03 -14.55 -18.87
CA LEU A 222 2.60 -14.83 -18.75
C LEU A 222 2.37 -16.24 -18.20
N THR A 223 1.26 -16.39 -17.47
CA THR A 223 0.71 -17.69 -17.09
C THR A 223 -0.82 -17.63 -17.18
N ILE A 224 -1.47 -18.80 -17.16
CA ILE A 224 -2.92 -18.93 -17.23
C ILE A 224 -3.40 -19.75 -16.04
N ASP A 225 -4.49 -19.32 -15.40
CA ASP A 225 -5.09 -20.10 -14.32
C ASP A 225 -6.08 -21.15 -14.85
N SER A 226 -6.55 -22.03 -13.97
CA SER A 226 -7.56 -23.06 -14.29
C SER A 226 -8.91 -22.49 -14.77
N GLN A 227 -9.15 -21.19 -14.59
CA GLN A 227 -10.34 -20.48 -15.09
C GLN A 227 -10.11 -19.79 -16.44
N SER A 228 -8.96 -20.04 -17.09
CA SER A 228 -8.53 -19.40 -18.33
C SER A 228 -8.39 -17.87 -18.21
N LEU A 229 -8.08 -17.36 -17.02
CA LEU A 229 -7.70 -15.96 -16.80
C LEU A 229 -6.19 -15.82 -16.92
N LEU A 230 -5.77 -14.80 -17.66
CA LEU A 230 -4.37 -14.58 -17.96
C LEU A 230 -3.73 -13.69 -16.90
N PHE A 231 -2.58 -14.12 -16.40
CA PHE A 231 -1.69 -13.33 -15.57
C PHE A 231 -0.46 -12.92 -16.38
N THR A 232 0.05 -11.72 -16.16
CA THR A 232 1.32 -11.29 -16.75
C THR A 232 2.22 -10.59 -15.76
N ILE A 233 3.52 -10.72 -16.02
CA ILE A 233 4.55 -9.88 -15.43
C ILE A 233 5.00 -8.86 -16.49
N THR A 234 5.25 -7.64 -16.05
CA THR A 234 5.90 -6.62 -16.88
C THR A 234 7.12 -6.05 -16.13
N ALA A 235 8.28 -6.67 -16.36
CA ALA A 235 9.55 -6.21 -15.79
C ALA A 235 9.87 -4.75 -16.19
N GLY A 236 10.50 -4.00 -15.28
CA GLY A 236 10.87 -2.60 -15.48
C GLY A 236 9.72 -1.59 -15.35
N THR A 237 8.52 -2.03 -14.97
CA THR A 237 7.43 -1.14 -14.52
C THR A 237 7.59 -0.77 -13.04
N ASN A 238 6.68 0.05 -12.51
CA ASN A 238 6.62 0.30 -11.08
C ASN A 238 6.50 -1.04 -10.33
N ASP A 239 7.20 -1.16 -9.21
CA ASP A 239 7.16 -2.31 -8.32
C ASP A 239 5.72 -2.73 -7.98
N TRP A 240 4.81 -1.75 -7.85
CA TRP A 240 3.42 -2.01 -7.47
C TRP A 240 2.46 -2.39 -8.60
N GLU A 241 2.90 -2.29 -9.85
CA GLU A 241 2.10 -2.62 -11.04
C GLU A 241 2.80 -3.70 -11.90
N SER A 242 3.64 -4.51 -11.27
CA SER A 242 4.47 -5.50 -11.96
C SER A 242 3.67 -6.72 -12.43
N ILE A 243 2.66 -7.14 -11.66
CA ILE A 243 1.75 -8.26 -11.98
C ILE A 243 0.38 -7.73 -12.40
N ARG A 244 -0.22 -8.32 -13.43
CA ARG A 244 -1.58 -8.03 -13.89
C ARG A 244 -2.37 -9.31 -14.07
N ARG A 245 -3.69 -9.23 -13.84
CA ARG A 245 -4.67 -10.30 -14.09
C ARG A 245 -5.74 -9.77 -15.01
N TYR A 246 -5.90 -10.36 -16.19
CA TYR A 246 -6.84 -9.88 -17.19
C TYR A 246 -8.15 -10.66 -17.15
N THR A 247 -9.25 -9.91 -17.18
CA THR A 247 -10.55 -10.48 -17.56
C THR A 247 -10.55 -10.89 -19.03
N ILE A 248 -11.53 -11.70 -19.45
CA ILE A 248 -11.79 -12.07 -20.86
C ILE A 248 -11.89 -10.85 -21.78
N SER A 249 -12.20 -9.65 -21.26
CA SER A 249 -12.24 -8.40 -22.02
C SER A 249 -10.88 -7.71 -22.21
N GLY A 250 -9.79 -8.26 -21.65
CA GLY A 250 -8.45 -7.66 -21.67
C GLY A 250 -8.27 -6.52 -20.66
N LYS A 251 -9.18 -6.38 -19.69
CA LYS A 251 -9.06 -5.39 -18.61
C LYS A 251 -8.36 -5.98 -17.39
N ASN A 252 -7.33 -5.29 -16.88
CA ASN A 252 -6.67 -5.64 -15.63
C ASN A 252 -7.62 -5.48 -14.43
N VAL A 253 -7.65 -6.50 -13.58
CA VAL A 253 -8.41 -6.57 -12.32
C VAL A 253 -7.54 -6.90 -11.11
N PHE A 254 -6.23 -7.10 -11.31
CA PHE A 254 -5.30 -7.25 -10.19
C PHE A 254 -4.99 -5.87 -9.61
N PRO A 255 -5.06 -5.70 -8.28
CA PRO A 255 -4.80 -4.41 -7.65
C PRO A 255 -3.31 -4.06 -7.66
N ASP A 256 -3.00 -2.83 -7.24
CA ASP A 256 -1.63 -2.44 -6.96
C ASP A 256 -1.15 -3.19 -5.72
N ILE A 257 -0.10 -4.00 -5.88
CA ILE A 257 0.43 -4.90 -4.84
C ILE A 257 1.85 -4.52 -4.47
N TRP A 258 2.40 -5.01 -3.37
CA TRP A 258 3.84 -4.90 -3.15
C TRP A 258 4.55 -5.95 -4.01
N GLY A 259 5.48 -5.56 -4.87
CA GLY A 259 6.14 -6.46 -5.82
C GLY A 259 7.58 -6.06 -6.12
N SER A 260 8.13 -6.61 -7.20
CA SER A 260 9.50 -6.35 -7.67
C SER A 260 9.48 -5.80 -9.09
N THR A 261 10.39 -4.88 -9.40
CA THR A 261 10.58 -4.38 -10.77
C THR A 261 11.31 -5.41 -11.66
N THR A 262 11.81 -6.49 -11.07
CA THR A 262 12.65 -7.50 -11.73
C THR A 262 12.04 -8.90 -11.71
N PHE A 263 10.73 -9.01 -11.49
CA PHE A 263 10.03 -10.30 -11.61
C PHE A 263 10.33 -10.98 -12.95
N ARG A 264 10.61 -12.28 -12.88
CA ARG A 264 11.00 -13.12 -14.02
C ARG A 264 9.88 -14.04 -14.44
N ASP A 265 9.28 -14.73 -13.49
CA ASP A 265 8.24 -15.72 -13.75
C ASP A 265 7.18 -15.76 -12.67
N ILE A 266 6.02 -16.31 -13.03
CA ILE A 266 4.81 -16.36 -12.22
C ILE A 266 4.07 -17.68 -12.44
N ASP A 267 3.65 -18.28 -11.35
CA ASP A 267 2.79 -19.46 -11.32
C ASP A 267 1.51 -19.16 -10.54
N VAL A 268 0.41 -19.82 -10.92
CA VAL A 268 -0.89 -19.73 -10.26
C VAL A 268 -1.43 -21.12 -10.00
N SER A 269 -1.45 -21.49 -8.72
CA SER A 269 -2.01 -22.77 -8.28
C SER A 269 -3.52 -22.86 -8.49
N GLU A 270 -4.04 -24.08 -8.56
CA GLU A 270 -5.49 -24.37 -8.61
C GLU A 270 -6.27 -23.74 -7.44
N ASN A 271 -5.62 -23.62 -6.27
CA ASN A 271 -6.21 -23.04 -5.07
C ASN A 271 -6.19 -21.50 -5.07
N GLY A 272 -5.72 -20.87 -6.15
CA GLY A 272 -5.69 -19.42 -6.28
C GLY A 272 -4.52 -18.72 -5.56
N LEU A 273 -3.49 -19.47 -5.18
CA LEU A 273 -2.23 -18.89 -4.73
C LEU A 273 -1.39 -18.50 -5.93
N VAL A 274 -0.94 -17.24 -5.94
CA VAL A 274 -0.11 -16.66 -6.99
C VAL A 274 1.31 -16.56 -6.46
N LEU A 275 2.28 -17.14 -7.17
CA LEU A 275 3.68 -17.16 -6.79
C LEU A 275 4.51 -16.47 -7.86
N ALA A 276 5.35 -15.51 -7.49
CA ALA A 276 6.25 -14.84 -8.43
C ALA A 276 7.69 -14.87 -7.92
N VAL A 277 8.65 -15.06 -8.84
CA VAL A 277 10.09 -15.05 -8.54
C VAL A 277 10.76 -13.85 -9.20
N ASP A 278 11.68 -13.19 -8.48
CA ASP A 278 12.44 -12.06 -8.99
C ASP A 278 13.89 -12.41 -9.36
N ALA A 279 14.55 -11.48 -10.07
CA ALA A 279 15.91 -11.69 -10.56
C ALA A 279 16.97 -11.83 -9.46
N ASP A 280 16.67 -11.39 -8.24
CA ASP A 280 17.57 -11.47 -7.09
C ASP A 280 17.30 -12.72 -6.22
N GLY A 281 16.35 -13.57 -6.61
CA GLY A 281 16.06 -14.82 -5.92
C GLY A 281 15.04 -14.69 -4.79
N PHE A 282 14.31 -13.58 -4.72
CA PHE A 282 13.17 -13.46 -3.82
C PHE A 282 11.90 -14.01 -4.48
N LEU A 283 11.16 -14.80 -3.72
CA LEU A 283 9.84 -15.28 -4.07
C LEU A 283 8.80 -14.54 -3.27
N VAL A 284 7.71 -14.16 -3.93
CA VAL A 284 6.56 -13.52 -3.28
C VAL A 284 5.30 -14.30 -3.60
N GLU A 285 4.56 -14.66 -2.56
CA GLU A 285 3.28 -15.36 -2.64
C GLU A 285 2.13 -14.41 -2.30
N TYR A 286 1.08 -14.46 -3.12
CA TYR A 286 -0.16 -13.69 -2.96
C TYR A 286 -1.39 -14.59 -3.04
N ASP A 287 -2.51 -14.08 -2.54
CA ASP A 287 -3.83 -14.61 -2.88
C ASP A 287 -4.38 -14.00 -4.20
N LEU A 288 -5.52 -14.52 -4.68
CA LEU A 288 -6.23 -13.99 -5.87
C LEU A 288 -6.71 -12.54 -5.73
N ASN A 289 -6.72 -11.97 -4.53
CA ASN A 289 -7.10 -10.59 -4.26
C ASN A 289 -5.87 -9.65 -4.19
N GLY A 290 -4.66 -10.17 -4.35
CA GLY A 290 -3.42 -9.40 -4.25
C GLY A 290 -2.92 -9.19 -2.81
N THR A 291 -3.48 -9.89 -1.83
CA THR A 291 -2.95 -9.91 -0.46
C THR A 291 -1.66 -10.71 -0.46
N MET A 292 -0.54 -10.09 -0.11
CA MET A 292 0.72 -10.79 0.08
C MET A 292 0.63 -11.69 1.32
N LEU A 293 0.90 -12.97 1.12
CA LEU A 293 0.99 -13.96 2.17
C LEU A 293 2.43 -14.02 2.71
N PHE A 294 3.41 -14.22 1.81
CA PHE A 294 4.80 -14.40 2.18
C PHE A 294 5.77 -13.77 1.18
N VAL A 295 6.91 -13.32 1.68
CA VAL A 295 8.13 -13.02 0.93
C VAL A 295 9.27 -13.83 1.53
N PHE A 296 9.97 -14.60 0.72
CA PHE A 296 11.07 -15.46 1.14
C PHE A 296 12.11 -15.63 0.02
N GLY A 297 13.17 -16.39 0.26
CA GLY A 297 14.26 -16.56 -0.69
C GLY A 297 15.45 -15.64 -0.43
N ALA A 298 16.57 -15.94 -1.06
CA ALA A 298 17.80 -15.17 -0.95
C ALA A 298 18.67 -15.32 -2.18
N LYS A 299 19.40 -14.25 -2.48
CA LYS A 299 20.39 -14.22 -3.54
C LYS A 299 21.63 -15.04 -3.16
N ASP A 300 22.06 -15.92 -4.06
CA ASP A 300 23.34 -16.59 -3.98
C ASP A 300 24.47 -15.62 -4.39
N ASN A 301 25.28 -15.23 -3.41
CA ASN A 301 26.45 -14.37 -3.61
C ASN A 301 27.75 -15.18 -3.82
N GLY A 302 27.62 -16.45 -4.22
CA GLY A 302 28.73 -17.39 -4.42
C GLY A 302 29.02 -18.28 -3.21
N GLU A 303 28.14 -18.28 -2.21
CA GLU A 303 28.24 -19.19 -1.06
C GLU A 303 27.60 -20.55 -1.35
N GLN A 304 26.76 -20.64 -2.40
CA GLN A 304 26.07 -21.86 -2.83
C GLN A 304 25.34 -22.56 -1.68
N ARG A 305 24.63 -21.77 -0.86
CA ARG A 305 23.78 -22.34 0.20
C ARG A 305 22.53 -22.92 -0.44
N LEU A 306 22.14 -24.11 0.00
CA LEU A 306 20.90 -24.76 -0.42
C LEU A 306 19.72 -23.79 -0.20
N GLY A 307 18.91 -23.57 -1.25
CA GLY A 307 17.78 -22.64 -1.24
C GLY A 307 18.12 -21.19 -1.54
N THR A 308 19.34 -20.89 -2.02
CA THR A 308 19.67 -19.58 -2.60
C THR A 308 19.66 -19.63 -4.12
N LEU A 309 19.23 -18.55 -4.76
CA LEU A 309 19.08 -18.44 -6.20
C LEU A 309 20.02 -17.38 -6.78
N LYS A 310 20.54 -17.62 -7.97
CA LYS A 310 21.48 -16.74 -8.65
C LYS A 310 20.87 -16.06 -9.88
N ASN A 311 20.17 -16.82 -10.72
CA ASN A 311 19.51 -16.31 -11.93
C ASN A 311 18.27 -17.16 -12.24
N PRO A 312 17.19 -17.03 -11.46
CA PRO A 312 15.97 -17.79 -11.67
C PRO A 312 15.28 -17.36 -12.98
N THR A 313 14.84 -18.34 -13.76
CA THR A 313 14.16 -18.13 -15.05
C THR A 313 12.72 -18.61 -15.04
N ALA A 314 12.42 -19.69 -14.32
CA ALA A 314 11.06 -20.20 -14.17
C ALA A 314 10.75 -20.63 -12.72
N VAL A 315 9.47 -20.58 -12.34
CA VAL A 315 8.93 -21.05 -11.07
C VAL A 315 7.62 -21.79 -11.31
N GLU A 316 7.49 -22.98 -10.74
CA GLU A 316 6.28 -23.81 -10.83
C GLU A 316 5.98 -24.45 -9.48
N ARG A 317 4.69 -24.62 -9.14
CA ARG A 317 4.25 -25.32 -7.93
C ARG A 317 3.65 -26.67 -8.28
N PHE A 318 4.07 -27.70 -7.57
CA PHE A 318 3.45 -29.01 -7.65
C PHE A 318 3.34 -29.66 -6.27
N GLY A 319 2.11 -29.96 -5.86
CA GLY A 319 1.82 -30.46 -4.52
C GLY A 319 2.31 -29.51 -3.42
N GLU A 320 3.13 -30.03 -2.51
CA GLU A 320 3.71 -29.26 -1.40
C GLU A 320 5.05 -28.60 -1.77
N PHE A 321 5.49 -28.70 -3.03
CA PHE A 321 6.80 -28.25 -3.47
C PHE A 321 6.72 -27.08 -4.45
N ILE A 322 7.70 -26.18 -4.34
CA ILE A 322 7.98 -25.14 -5.33
C ILE A 322 9.29 -25.50 -6.02
N TYR A 323 9.27 -25.53 -7.34
CA TYR A 323 10.41 -25.76 -8.19
C TYR A 323 10.83 -24.45 -8.85
N VAL A 324 12.09 -24.05 -8.66
CA VAL A 324 12.66 -22.88 -9.33
C VAL A 324 13.79 -23.33 -10.24
N LEU A 325 13.67 -23.02 -11.52
CA LEU A 325 14.72 -23.24 -12.51
C LEU A 325 15.74 -22.10 -12.44
N ASP A 326 17.01 -22.43 -12.14
CA ASP A 326 18.09 -21.45 -12.13
C ASP A 326 19.04 -21.66 -13.32
N LYS A 327 19.08 -20.65 -14.18
CA LYS A 327 19.84 -20.65 -15.44
C LYS A 327 21.34 -20.71 -15.24
N ASP A 328 21.86 -20.06 -14.20
CA ASP A 328 23.30 -19.98 -13.96
C ASP A 328 23.82 -21.21 -13.22
N LYS A 329 22.96 -21.88 -12.45
CA LYS A 329 23.26 -23.15 -11.78
C LYS A 329 23.03 -24.36 -12.68
N ASN A 330 22.18 -24.25 -13.72
CA ASN A 330 21.66 -25.39 -14.49
C ASN A 330 21.00 -26.44 -13.56
N ALA A 331 20.24 -25.96 -12.58
CA ALA A 331 19.67 -26.80 -11.53
C ALA A 331 18.23 -26.40 -11.19
N LEU A 332 17.47 -27.34 -10.65
CA LEU A 332 16.20 -27.06 -9.98
C LEU A 332 16.45 -26.88 -8.49
N VAL A 333 16.08 -25.72 -7.97
CA VAL A 333 16.06 -25.48 -6.52
C VAL A 333 14.65 -25.73 -6.01
N VAL A 334 14.50 -26.68 -5.11
CA VAL A 334 13.21 -27.16 -4.60
C VAL A 334 12.98 -26.65 -3.19
N TYR A 335 11.81 -26.10 -2.94
CA TYR A 335 11.35 -25.68 -1.62
C TYR A 335 10.15 -26.51 -1.18
N GLU A 336 10.11 -26.89 0.08
CA GLU A 336 9.00 -27.62 0.70
C GLU A 336 8.15 -26.67 1.55
N THR A 337 6.83 -26.80 1.43
CA THR A 337 5.84 -26.05 2.22
C THR A 337 5.90 -26.49 3.68
N THR A 338 6.05 -25.53 4.60
CA THR A 338 6.05 -25.85 6.03
C THR A 338 4.64 -26.04 6.58
N SER A 339 4.52 -26.63 7.78
CA SER A 339 3.22 -26.72 8.47
C SER A 339 2.59 -25.35 8.70
N PHE A 340 3.39 -24.30 8.93
CA PHE A 340 2.88 -22.95 9.11
C PHE A 340 2.25 -22.41 7.83
N ALA A 341 2.92 -22.53 6.68
CA ALA A 341 2.35 -22.12 5.41
C ALA A 341 1.08 -22.90 5.06
N ARG A 342 1.04 -24.20 5.35
CA ARG A 342 -0.15 -25.03 5.11
C ARG A 342 -1.39 -24.54 5.87
N GLU A 343 -1.23 -24.16 7.15
CA GLU A 343 -2.34 -23.57 7.92
C GLU A 343 -2.81 -22.23 7.31
N VAL A 344 -1.87 -21.41 6.83
CA VAL A 344 -2.18 -20.16 6.13
C VAL A 344 -2.93 -20.43 4.81
N HIS A 345 -2.44 -21.35 3.99
CA HIS A 345 -3.05 -21.70 2.71
C HIS A 345 -4.48 -22.24 2.88
N GLU A 346 -4.70 -23.16 3.82
CA GLU A 346 -6.05 -23.70 4.07
C GLU A 346 -6.99 -22.63 4.64
N GLY A 347 -6.53 -21.80 5.58
CA GLY A 347 -7.31 -20.68 6.10
C GLY A 347 -7.71 -19.68 5.01
N VAL A 348 -6.77 -19.31 4.13
CA VAL A 348 -7.01 -18.40 3.00
C VAL A 348 -7.93 -19.03 1.95
N ARG A 349 -7.74 -20.31 1.60
CA ARG A 349 -8.60 -21.03 0.66
C ARG A 349 -10.05 -21.03 1.12
N LEU A 350 -10.31 -21.47 2.35
CA LEU A 350 -11.65 -21.45 2.95
C LEU A 350 -12.24 -20.04 3.03
N TYR A 351 -11.40 -19.04 3.31
CA TYR A 351 -11.81 -17.64 3.35
C TYR A 351 -12.24 -17.11 1.97
N ILE A 352 -11.48 -17.42 0.91
CA ILE A 352 -11.79 -17.05 -0.48
C ILE A 352 -13.06 -17.76 -0.97
N ASP A 353 -13.23 -19.04 -0.61
CA ASP A 353 -14.43 -19.82 -0.89
C ASP A 353 -15.67 -19.30 -0.13
N GLY A 354 -15.49 -18.39 0.82
CA GLY A 354 -16.56 -17.77 1.60
C GLY A 354 -16.97 -18.56 2.84
N PHE A 355 -16.24 -19.62 3.19
CA PHE A 355 -16.45 -20.44 4.38
C PHE A 355 -15.80 -19.81 5.63
N TYR A 356 -16.14 -18.56 5.93
CA TYR A 356 -15.49 -17.76 6.99
C TYR A 356 -15.46 -18.43 8.37
N ARG A 357 -16.54 -19.14 8.75
CA ARG A 357 -16.59 -19.84 10.06
C ARG A 357 -15.67 -21.04 10.13
N GLU A 358 -15.44 -21.71 9.01
CA GLU A 358 -14.55 -22.87 8.91
C GLU A 358 -13.09 -22.41 8.78
N ALA A 359 -12.85 -21.25 8.18
CA ALA A 359 -11.53 -20.61 8.11
C ALA A 359 -11.05 -20.05 9.47
N MET A 360 -11.97 -19.62 10.34
CA MET A 360 -11.66 -18.99 11.63
C MET A 360 -10.65 -19.76 12.52
N PRO A 361 -10.77 -21.08 12.78
CA PRO A 361 -9.79 -21.80 13.59
C PRO A 361 -8.38 -21.75 13.01
N TYR A 362 -8.22 -21.81 11.68
CA TYR A 362 -6.91 -21.68 11.02
C TYR A 362 -6.30 -20.30 11.31
N PHE A 363 -7.08 -19.22 11.23
CA PHE A 363 -6.60 -17.89 11.58
C PHE A 363 -6.26 -17.73 13.07
N GLU A 364 -7.00 -18.38 13.97
CA GLU A 364 -6.65 -18.41 15.39
C GLU A 364 -5.31 -19.13 15.62
N ASP A 365 -5.06 -20.23 14.91
CA ASP A 365 -3.80 -20.96 14.97
C ASP A 365 -2.63 -20.19 14.35
N ILE A 366 -2.86 -19.47 13.26
CA ILE A 366 -1.88 -18.56 12.65
C ILE A 366 -1.42 -17.49 13.65
N LEU A 367 -2.33 -16.96 14.49
CA LEU A 367 -1.97 -16.00 15.52
C LEU A 367 -1.14 -16.62 16.67
N ASN A 368 -1.25 -17.94 16.90
CA ASN A 368 -0.38 -18.65 17.83
C ASN A 368 1.07 -18.75 17.31
N PHE A 369 1.25 -18.85 15.99
CA PHE A 369 2.57 -18.76 15.35
C PHE A 369 3.09 -17.32 15.36
N ASN A 370 2.29 -16.37 14.88
CA ASN A 370 2.67 -14.97 14.81
C ASN A 370 1.48 -14.03 15.02
N GLY A 371 1.43 -13.42 16.20
CA GLY A 371 0.39 -12.45 16.57
C GLY A 371 0.43 -11.11 15.83
N SER A 372 1.37 -10.92 14.89
CA SER A 372 1.48 -9.70 14.07
C SER A 372 0.87 -9.84 12.67
N LEU A 373 0.32 -11.00 12.30
CA LEU A 373 -0.27 -11.20 10.98
C LEU A 373 -1.66 -10.56 10.90
N ILE A 374 -1.75 -9.41 10.25
CA ILE A 374 -2.99 -8.62 10.18
C ILE A 374 -4.12 -9.37 9.46
N MET A 375 -3.77 -10.19 8.45
CA MET A 375 -4.73 -10.97 7.68
C MET A 375 -5.51 -11.97 8.55
N ALA A 376 -4.88 -12.52 9.58
CA ALA A 376 -5.53 -13.46 10.49
C ALA A 376 -6.60 -12.75 11.34
N TYR A 377 -6.30 -11.56 11.86
CA TYR A 377 -7.30 -10.74 12.54
C TYR A 377 -8.45 -10.35 11.60
N GLN A 378 -8.17 -10.08 10.32
CA GLN A 378 -9.20 -9.75 9.34
C GLN A 378 -10.13 -10.95 9.10
N GLY A 379 -9.56 -12.14 8.84
CA GLY A 379 -10.33 -13.37 8.64
C GLY A 379 -11.21 -13.72 9.84
N ILE A 380 -10.68 -13.58 11.06
CA ILE A 380 -11.44 -13.76 12.31
C ILE A 380 -12.55 -12.70 12.43
N ALA A 381 -12.26 -11.44 12.12
CA ALA A 381 -13.23 -10.35 12.18
C ALA A 381 -14.42 -10.60 11.23
N ASP A 382 -14.13 -11.01 9.99
CA ASP A 382 -15.14 -11.36 8.99
C ASP A 382 -15.98 -12.55 9.44
N ALA A 383 -15.36 -13.58 10.03
CA ALA A 383 -16.10 -14.71 10.60
C ALA A 383 -17.09 -14.28 11.69
N TYR A 384 -16.67 -13.44 12.63
CA TYR A 384 -17.55 -12.87 13.66
C TYR A 384 -18.65 -11.98 13.06
N PHE A 385 -18.30 -11.15 12.06
CA PHE A 385 -19.24 -10.27 11.39
C PHE A 385 -20.35 -11.07 10.70
N LYS A 386 -19.99 -12.14 9.97
CA LYS A 386 -20.94 -13.06 9.34
C LYS A 386 -21.73 -13.87 10.37
N ALA A 387 -21.17 -14.12 11.55
CA ALA A 387 -21.89 -14.75 12.66
C ALA A 387 -22.88 -13.80 13.36
N GLY A 388 -22.81 -12.50 13.10
CA GLY A 388 -23.63 -11.47 13.76
C GLY A 388 -23.07 -11.03 15.12
N ASP A 389 -21.86 -11.47 15.49
CA ASP A 389 -21.16 -10.99 16.68
C ASP A 389 -20.34 -9.73 16.35
N TYR A 390 -21.07 -8.63 16.13
CA TYR A 390 -20.48 -7.35 15.75
C TYR A 390 -19.49 -6.77 16.78
N PRO A 391 -19.68 -6.94 18.12
CA PRO A 391 -18.68 -6.51 19.10
C PRO A 391 -17.32 -7.19 18.92
N SER A 392 -17.29 -8.51 18.77
CA SER A 392 -16.06 -9.27 18.56
C SER A 392 -15.43 -8.97 17.20
N ALA A 393 -16.26 -8.81 16.16
CA ALA A 393 -15.81 -8.39 14.83
C ALA A 393 -15.12 -7.01 14.89
N LEU A 394 -15.73 -6.04 15.56
CA LEU A 394 -15.19 -4.67 15.68
C LEU A 394 -13.83 -4.64 16.38
N ALA A 395 -13.64 -5.46 17.42
CA ALA A 395 -12.35 -5.59 18.08
C ALA A 395 -11.27 -6.15 17.13
N ASN A 396 -11.58 -7.22 16.39
CA ASN A 396 -10.65 -7.84 15.46
C ASN A 396 -10.35 -6.97 14.23
N TYR A 397 -11.35 -6.28 13.64
CA TYR A 397 -11.09 -5.33 12.55
C TYR A 397 -10.16 -4.19 13.00
N LYS A 398 -10.23 -3.77 14.27
CA LYS A 398 -9.31 -2.79 14.81
C LYS A 398 -7.87 -3.31 14.89
N TYR A 399 -7.68 -4.58 15.27
CA TYR A 399 -6.37 -5.23 15.27
C TYR A 399 -5.83 -5.47 13.85
N ALA A 400 -6.72 -5.79 12.90
CA ALA A 400 -6.40 -5.89 11.48
C ALA A 400 -6.11 -4.54 10.82
N GLU A 401 -6.30 -3.42 11.53
CA GLU A 401 -6.26 -2.05 10.99
C GLU A 401 -7.28 -1.78 9.86
N ASP A 402 -8.29 -2.64 9.70
CA ASP A 402 -9.31 -2.52 8.67
C ASP A 402 -10.41 -1.54 9.09
N ARG A 403 -10.30 -0.31 8.58
CA ARG A 403 -11.28 0.76 8.81
C ARG A 403 -12.61 0.50 8.12
N ASN A 404 -12.61 -0.21 7.00
CA ASN A 404 -13.83 -0.50 6.23
C ASN A 404 -14.67 -1.53 6.97
N GLY A 405 -14.09 -2.69 7.29
CA GLY A 405 -14.74 -3.73 8.10
C GLY A 405 -15.18 -3.21 9.46
N TYR A 406 -14.33 -2.45 10.16
CA TYR A 406 -14.69 -1.81 11.43
C TYR A 406 -15.93 -0.92 11.28
N SER A 407 -15.97 -0.07 10.25
CA SER A 407 -17.10 0.83 10.02
C SER A 407 -18.39 0.08 9.69
N GLN A 408 -18.32 -1.06 8.99
CA GLN A 408 -19.48 -1.90 8.69
C GLN A 408 -20.01 -2.57 9.95
N ALA A 409 -19.13 -3.20 10.74
CA ALA A 409 -19.49 -3.79 12.03
C ALA A 409 -20.10 -2.76 12.99
N PHE A 410 -19.52 -1.57 13.05
CA PHE A 410 -20.04 -0.48 13.87
C PHE A 410 -21.41 0.00 13.41
N TRP A 411 -21.65 0.06 12.09
CA TRP A 411 -22.96 0.41 11.55
C TRP A 411 -24.04 -0.58 12.00
N GLU A 412 -23.78 -1.89 11.90
CA GLU A 412 -24.73 -2.92 12.32
C GLU A 412 -25.01 -2.87 13.82
N LEU A 413 -23.97 -2.70 14.64
CA LEU A 413 -24.12 -2.52 16.08
C LEU A 413 -25.00 -1.31 16.41
N ARG A 414 -24.78 -0.18 15.73
CA ARG A 414 -25.58 1.03 15.87
C ARG A 414 -27.02 0.82 15.40
N ASN A 415 -27.22 0.10 14.29
CA ASN A 415 -28.52 -0.24 13.75
C ASN A 415 -29.36 -1.05 14.77
N LEU A 416 -28.76 -2.05 15.43
CA LEU A 416 -29.42 -2.81 16.50
C LEU A 416 -29.84 -1.91 17.67
N VAL A 417 -28.98 -0.99 18.10
CA VAL A 417 -29.29 -0.03 19.18
C VAL A 417 -30.42 0.92 18.76
N LEU A 418 -30.38 1.44 17.53
CA LEU A 418 -31.41 2.31 16.99
C LEU A 418 -32.75 1.57 16.94
N GLN A 419 -32.81 0.37 16.37
CA GLN A 419 -34.05 -0.41 16.32
C GLN A 419 -34.64 -0.66 17.71
N ARG A 420 -33.80 -0.87 18.73
CA ARG A 420 -34.23 -1.12 20.10
C ARG A 420 -34.74 0.14 20.83
N TYR A 421 -34.08 1.29 20.65
CA TYR A 421 -34.30 2.48 21.49
C TYR A 421 -34.88 3.69 20.77
N LEU A 422 -35.00 3.67 19.44
CA LEU A 422 -35.44 4.84 18.65
C LEU A 422 -36.78 5.40 19.14
N SER A 423 -37.78 4.55 19.39
CA SER A 423 -39.10 5.00 19.86
C SER A 423 -39.02 5.69 21.23
N GLN A 424 -38.23 5.15 22.16
CA GLN A 424 -38.04 5.75 23.49
C GLN A 424 -37.28 7.08 23.40
N ALA A 425 -36.26 7.13 22.54
CA ALA A 425 -35.49 8.35 22.28
C ALA A 425 -36.37 9.45 21.69
N LEU A 426 -37.25 9.13 20.73
CA LEU A 426 -38.20 10.08 20.16
C LEU A 426 -39.20 10.58 21.20
N ILE A 427 -39.78 9.70 22.02
CA ILE A 427 -40.69 10.09 23.12
C ILE A 427 -39.97 11.02 24.10
N GLY A 428 -38.74 10.67 24.48
CA GLY A 428 -37.90 11.50 25.35
C GLY A 428 -37.61 12.87 24.74
N PHE A 429 -37.26 12.92 23.46
CA PHE A 429 -36.99 14.17 22.73
C PHE A 429 -38.23 15.07 22.66
N PHE A 430 -39.39 14.53 22.27
CA PHE A 430 -40.64 15.28 22.24
C PHE A 430 -41.09 15.73 23.63
N GLY A 431 -40.90 14.87 24.65
CA GLY A 431 -41.15 15.21 26.04
C GLY A 431 -40.27 16.36 26.54
N LEU A 432 -38.95 16.30 26.30
CA LEU A 432 -38.01 17.38 26.62
C LEU A 432 -38.33 18.68 25.90
N SER A 433 -38.66 18.61 24.60
CA SER A 433 -39.07 19.77 23.81
C SER A 433 -40.34 20.41 24.39
N LEU A 434 -41.33 19.60 24.78
CA LEU A 434 -42.55 20.07 25.42
C LEU A 434 -42.25 20.73 26.77
N VAL A 435 -41.44 20.10 27.63
CA VAL A 435 -41.01 20.65 28.92
C VAL A 435 -40.25 21.97 28.72
N PHE A 436 -39.39 22.05 27.72
CA PHE A 436 -38.66 23.29 27.40
C PHE A 436 -39.58 24.41 26.91
N GLN A 437 -40.58 24.09 26.09
CA GLN A 437 -41.59 25.06 25.63
C GLN A 437 -42.47 25.55 26.79
N VAL A 438 -42.95 24.64 27.64
CA VAL A 438 -43.71 24.96 28.86
C VAL A 438 -42.85 25.78 29.81
N GLY A 439 -41.60 25.38 30.04
CA GLY A 439 -40.62 26.08 30.86
C GLY A 439 -40.36 27.50 30.37
N LYS A 440 -40.20 27.71 29.06
CA LYS A 440 -40.12 29.06 28.46
C LYS A 440 -41.40 29.87 28.69
N ARG A 441 -42.56 29.23 28.62
CA ARG A 441 -43.86 29.89 28.85
C ARG A 441 -44.05 30.30 30.31
N VAL A 442 -43.63 29.45 31.24
CA VAL A 442 -43.63 29.69 32.69
C VAL A 442 -42.60 30.76 33.07
N GLU A 443 -41.39 30.71 32.51
CA GLU A 443 -40.36 31.75 32.66
C GLU A 443 -40.85 33.12 32.21
N ARG A 444 -41.52 33.21 31.05
CA ARG A 444 -42.11 34.48 30.59
C ARG A 444 -43.17 35.03 31.56
N ARG A 445 -43.80 34.16 32.36
CA ARG A 445 -44.87 34.53 33.28
C ARG A 445 -44.39 34.81 34.71
N TYR A 446 -43.38 34.09 35.20
CA TYR A 446 -42.95 34.13 36.61
C TYR A 446 -41.49 34.55 36.83
N ARG A 447 -40.67 34.67 35.77
CA ARG A 447 -39.27 35.14 35.81
C ARG A 447 -38.37 34.53 36.90
N TRP A 448 -38.65 33.28 37.28
CA TRP A 448 -37.90 32.51 38.28
C TRP A 448 -36.39 32.31 37.98
N LEU A 449 -35.91 32.51 36.74
CA LEU A 449 -34.49 32.41 36.38
C LEU A 449 -33.72 33.75 36.51
N ASP A 450 -34.38 34.86 36.85
CA ASP A 450 -33.75 36.17 37.06
C ASP A 450 -32.59 36.17 38.09
N PRO A 451 -32.66 35.47 39.25
CA PRO A 451 -31.52 35.39 40.16
C PRO A 451 -30.29 34.73 39.52
N VAL A 452 -30.47 33.69 38.71
CA VAL A 452 -29.37 33.02 38.00
C VAL A 452 -28.79 33.91 36.89
N ARG A 453 -29.63 34.65 36.16
CA ARG A 453 -29.18 35.63 35.16
C ARG A 453 -28.37 36.76 35.79
N SER A 454 -28.80 37.25 36.94
CA SER A 454 -28.10 38.31 37.67
C SER A 454 -26.74 37.84 38.21
N TRP A 455 -26.64 36.56 38.61
CA TRP A 455 -25.39 35.92 39.01
C TRP A 455 -24.44 35.72 37.82
N LEU A 456 -24.93 35.24 36.68
CA LEU A 456 -24.16 35.13 35.43
C LEU A 456 -23.66 36.50 34.92
N ALA A 457 -24.44 37.57 35.11
CA ALA A 457 -24.04 38.92 34.76
C ALA A 457 -22.82 39.41 35.57
N ARG A 458 -22.65 38.96 36.82
CA ARG A 458 -21.46 39.26 37.64
C ARG A 458 -20.21 38.52 37.14
N PHE A 459 -20.36 37.29 36.65
CA PHE A 459 -19.26 36.50 36.09
C PHE A 459 -18.72 37.05 34.76
N LYS A 460 -19.58 37.73 33.96
CA LYS A 460 -19.17 38.39 32.70
C LYS A 460 -18.25 39.60 32.89
N GLN A 461 -18.10 40.10 34.10
CA GLN A 461 -17.27 41.28 34.39
C GLN A 461 -15.78 40.95 34.57
N VAL A 462 -15.41 39.67 34.66
CA VAL A 462 -14.00 39.24 34.70
C VAL A 462 -13.39 39.42 33.31
N ARG A 463 -12.26 40.13 33.22
CA ARG A 463 -11.61 40.49 31.94
C ARG A 463 -11.37 39.30 31.01
N LEU A 464 -10.89 38.17 31.54
CA LEU A 464 -10.69 36.94 30.77
C LEU A 464 -12.01 36.34 30.23
N VAL A 465 -13.11 36.50 30.94
CA VAL A 465 -14.44 36.00 30.54
C VAL A 465 -15.06 36.92 29.49
N ASP A 466 -14.89 38.25 29.61
CA ASP A 466 -15.31 39.19 28.57
C ASP A 466 -14.49 38.99 27.28
N ASP A 467 -13.16 38.80 27.40
CA ASP A 467 -12.28 38.49 26.27
C ASP A 467 -12.68 37.16 25.60
N PHE A 468 -13.05 36.13 26.37
CA PHE A 468 -13.56 34.87 25.83
C PHE A 468 -14.92 35.03 25.12
N LEU A 469 -15.85 35.77 25.72
CA LEU A 469 -17.16 36.08 25.12
C LEU A 469 -17.03 36.94 23.86
N PHE A 470 -16.00 37.79 23.81
CA PHE A 470 -15.67 38.58 22.63
C PHE A 470 -15.32 37.69 21.43
N MET A 471 -14.72 36.51 21.62
CA MET A 471 -14.43 35.57 20.52
C MET A 471 -15.69 35.08 19.79
N PHE A 472 -16.83 34.93 20.49
CA PHE A 472 -18.10 34.59 19.83
C PHE A 472 -18.73 35.76 19.08
N ARG A 473 -18.44 37.00 19.48
CA ARG A 473 -18.79 38.21 18.71
C ARG A 473 -17.88 38.36 17.50
N PHE A 474 -16.60 38.04 17.67
CA PHE A 474 -15.56 38.04 16.64
C PHE A 474 -15.94 37.20 15.43
N ILE A 475 -16.46 35.98 15.67
CA ILE A 475 -16.99 35.09 14.65
C ILE A 475 -18.12 35.74 13.82
N LYS A 476 -18.97 36.59 14.45
CA LYS A 476 -20.12 37.21 13.78
C LYS A 476 -19.77 38.51 13.06
N GLN A 477 -18.80 39.26 13.57
CA GLN A 477 -18.39 40.57 13.06
C GLN A 477 -16.86 40.65 13.02
N PRO A 478 -16.20 39.94 12.08
CA PRO A 478 -14.76 39.82 12.06
C PRO A 478 -14.06 41.15 11.76
N ALA A 479 -14.49 41.89 10.74
CA ALA A 479 -13.84 43.14 10.31
C ALA A 479 -13.83 44.21 11.42
N ASP A 480 -14.98 44.47 12.04
CA ASP A 480 -15.11 45.40 13.17
C ASP A 480 -14.22 44.98 14.34
N SER A 481 -14.11 43.67 14.57
CA SER A 481 -13.33 43.14 15.68
C SER A 481 -11.82 43.27 15.47
N PHE A 482 -11.32 43.09 14.24
CA PHE A 482 -9.91 43.37 13.91
C PHE A 482 -9.60 44.88 13.99
N TYR A 483 -10.54 45.72 13.59
CA TYR A 483 -10.42 47.18 13.75
C TYR A 483 -10.27 47.58 15.23
N TYR A 484 -11.05 46.96 16.14
CA TYR A 484 -10.92 47.20 17.59
C TYR A 484 -9.59 46.72 18.17
N ILE A 485 -9.02 45.63 17.65
CA ILE A 485 -7.68 45.16 18.04
C ILE A 485 -6.62 46.18 17.60
N LYS A 486 -6.69 46.65 16.35
CA LYS A 486 -5.75 47.66 15.81
C LYS A 486 -5.76 48.97 16.59
N LYS A 487 -6.91 49.41 17.09
CA LYS A 487 -7.05 50.65 17.88
C LYS A 487 -6.68 50.49 19.36
N ASP A 488 -6.08 49.36 19.76
CA ASP A 488 -5.76 49.03 21.16
C ASP A 488 -7.00 49.05 22.08
N LEU A 489 -8.20 48.92 21.52
CA LEU A 489 -9.45 48.97 22.28
C LEU A 489 -9.79 47.62 22.91
N ARG A 490 -9.30 46.51 22.33
CA ARG A 490 -9.47 45.14 22.83
C ARG A 490 -8.29 44.24 22.43
N GLY A 491 -8.04 43.17 23.19
CA GLY A 491 -7.01 42.17 22.90
C GLY A 491 -5.72 42.34 23.72
N SER A 492 -5.35 41.30 24.47
CA SER A 492 -4.08 41.22 25.22
C SER A 492 -3.13 40.23 24.57
N LEU A 493 -1.83 40.55 24.55
CA LEU A 493 -0.79 39.64 24.07
C LEU A 493 -0.77 38.33 24.88
N SER A 494 -0.97 38.42 26.19
CA SER A 494 -1.04 37.25 27.08
C SER A 494 -2.21 36.32 26.71
N PHE A 495 -3.34 36.89 26.29
CA PHE A 495 -4.50 36.11 25.85
C PHE A 495 -4.28 35.49 24.48
N ALA A 496 -3.60 36.18 23.55
CA ALA A 496 -3.22 35.62 22.25
C ALA A 496 -2.28 34.41 22.39
N LEU A 497 -1.28 34.49 23.28
CA LEU A 497 -0.41 33.36 23.59
C LEU A 497 -1.18 32.19 24.23
N LEU A 498 -2.13 32.47 25.12
CA LEU A 498 -3.01 31.44 25.68
C LEU A 498 -3.87 30.78 24.60
N LEU A 499 -4.35 31.54 23.63
CA LEU A 499 -5.14 31.01 22.51
C LEU A 499 -4.28 30.14 21.58
N TYR A 500 -3.03 30.48 21.31
CA TYR A 500 -2.11 29.60 20.59
C TYR A 500 -1.84 28.29 21.35
N ALA A 501 -1.58 28.38 22.65
CA ALA A 501 -1.43 27.19 23.48
C ALA A 501 -2.70 26.33 23.47
N TRP A 502 -3.87 26.96 23.48
CA TRP A 502 -5.16 26.28 23.36
C TRP A 502 -5.35 25.62 21.99
N VAL A 503 -4.99 26.28 20.89
CA VAL A 503 -5.03 25.68 19.54
C VAL A 503 -4.14 24.43 19.45
N ILE A 504 -2.93 24.49 20.00
CA ILE A 504 -2.01 23.35 20.06
C ILE A 504 -2.59 22.23 20.95
N ALA A 505 -3.13 22.58 22.12
CA ALA A 505 -3.78 21.62 23.00
C ALA A 505 -4.99 20.95 22.32
N VAL A 506 -5.84 21.72 21.64
CA VAL A 506 -6.99 21.21 20.87
C VAL A 506 -6.51 20.31 19.74
N ARG A 507 -5.43 20.64 19.04
CA ARG A 507 -4.82 19.76 18.03
C ARG A 507 -4.45 18.41 18.64
N ILE A 508 -3.67 18.40 19.73
CA ILE A 508 -3.25 17.15 20.39
C ILE A 508 -4.47 16.36 20.89
N LEU A 509 -5.37 17.01 21.63
CA LEU A 509 -6.58 16.37 22.15
C LEU A 509 -7.45 15.79 21.03
N SER A 510 -7.60 16.51 19.92
CA SER A 510 -8.37 16.01 18.77
C SER A 510 -7.79 14.72 18.21
N LEU A 511 -6.46 14.53 18.20
CA LEU A 511 -5.82 13.30 17.72
C LEU A 511 -6.12 12.10 18.65
N TYR A 512 -6.17 12.31 19.97
CA TYR A 512 -6.49 11.23 20.92
C TYR A 512 -7.99 10.90 20.98
N VAL A 513 -8.84 11.86 20.66
CA VAL A 513 -10.30 11.73 20.79
C VAL A 513 -10.97 11.32 19.47
N THR A 514 -10.32 11.54 18.32
CA THR A 514 -10.88 11.16 17.01
C THR A 514 -11.04 9.64 16.92
N GLY A 515 -12.21 9.20 16.47
CA GLY A 515 -12.55 7.79 16.33
C GLY A 515 -11.66 7.08 15.31
N PHE A 516 -11.41 5.80 15.56
CA PHE A 516 -10.50 4.94 14.77
C PHE A 516 -10.64 5.10 13.25
N VAL A 517 -11.87 5.10 12.74
CA VAL A 517 -12.19 5.23 11.31
C VAL A 517 -11.60 6.51 10.69
N PHE A 518 -11.65 7.64 11.41
CA PHE A 518 -11.26 8.96 10.91
C PHE A 518 -9.89 9.42 11.43
N ASN A 519 -9.29 8.67 12.36
CA ASN A 519 -8.03 9.06 12.97
C ASN A 519 -6.89 8.85 11.97
N PRO A 520 -6.00 9.82 11.72
CA PRO A 520 -4.84 9.60 10.88
C PRO A 520 -3.90 8.51 11.42
N TYR A 521 -3.90 8.26 12.74
CA TYR A 521 -3.10 7.23 13.38
C TYR A 521 -3.98 6.05 13.79
N THR A 522 -3.52 4.82 13.53
CA THR A 522 -4.24 3.58 13.91
C THR A 522 -4.36 3.46 15.43
N PHE A 523 -3.26 3.71 16.15
CA PHE A 523 -3.22 3.63 17.62
C PHE A 523 -2.73 4.93 18.26
N PRO A 524 -3.22 5.29 19.46
CA PRO A 524 -2.76 6.47 20.19
C PRO A 524 -1.25 6.48 20.50
N ALA A 525 -0.62 5.31 20.60
CA ALA A 525 0.83 5.18 20.82
C ALA A 525 1.67 5.70 19.65
N ASP A 526 1.07 5.86 18.48
CA ASP A 526 1.75 6.27 17.25
C ASP A 526 1.82 7.80 17.13
N ILE A 527 1.10 8.49 18.00
CA ILE A 527 1.03 9.94 18.03
C ILE A 527 2.33 10.47 18.65
N ARG A 528 3.24 10.91 17.79
CA ARG A 528 4.45 11.64 18.18
C ARG A 528 4.11 13.08 18.55
N VAL A 529 3.68 13.28 19.79
CA VAL A 529 3.19 14.56 20.31
C VAL A 529 4.24 15.67 20.14
N GLU A 530 5.52 15.35 20.27
CA GLU A 530 6.62 16.30 20.06
C GLU A 530 6.62 16.87 18.64
N ASN A 531 6.40 16.03 17.63
CA ASN A 531 6.37 16.46 16.23
C ASN A 531 5.15 17.35 15.95
N GLU A 532 3.97 16.98 16.48
CA GLU A 532 2.75 17.77 16.32
C GLU A 532 2.86 19.16 16.97
N ILE A 533 3.51 19.25 18.14
CA ILE A 533 3.81 20.53 18.80
C ILE A 533 4.77 21.35 17.95
N VAL A 534 5.89 20.77 17.52
CA VAL A 534 6.91 21.48 16.74
C VAL A 534 6.33 22.00 15.42
N ILE A 535 5.59 21.19 14.68
CA ILE A 535 4.95 21.59 13.42
C ILE A 535 3.95 22.72 13.67
N SER A 536 3.11 22.60 14.69
CA SER A 536 2.10 23.62 15.02
C SER A 536 2.75 24.96 15.40
N VAL A 537 3.77 24.94 16.26
CA VAL A 537 4.52 26.14 16.66
C VAL A 537 5.25 26.75 15.47
N LEU A 538 5.91 25.92 14.65
CA LEU A 538 6.65 26.38 13.47
C LEU A 538 5.74 27.07 12.47
N LEU A 539 4.57 26.51 12.17
CA LEU A 539 3.58 27.12 11.27
C LEU A 539 3.11 28.49 11.78
N LEU A 540 2.83 28.60 13.08
CA LEU A 540 2.43 29.86 13.70
C LEU A 540 3.55 30.91 13.63
N LEU A 541 4.78 30.52 13.95
CA LEU A 541 5.94 31.41 13.90
C LEU A 541 6.22 31.88 12.47
N LEU A 542 6.22 30.96 11.51
CA LEU A 542 6.44 31.25 10.09
C LEU A 542 5.39 32.20 9.56
N TRP A 543 4.11 31.95 9.84
CA TRP A 543 3.02 32.81 9.41
C TRP A 543 3.17 34.23 9.99
N ASN A 544 3.35 34.37 11.31
CA ASN A 544 3.47 35.68 11.94
C ASN A 544 4.70 36.45 11.44
N ALA A 545 5.85 35.77 11.31
CA ALA A 545 7.09 36.38 10.84
C ALA A 545 6.99 36.80 9.36
N ALA A 546 6.55 35.90 8.48
CA ALA A 546 6.42 36.18 7.06
C ALA A 546 5.37 37.27 6.79
N ASN A 547 4.23 37.21 7.48
CA ASN A 547 3.16 38.18 7.29
C ASN A 547 3.61 39.58 7.71
N TYR A 548 4.28 39.69 8.86
CA TYR A 548 4.85 40.95 9.31
C TYR A 548 5.92 41.48 8.34
N LEU A 549 6.90 40.65 7.95
CA LEU A 549 8.00 41.09 7.07
C LEU A 549 7.49 41.55 5.69
N ILE A 550 6.57 40.81 5.08
CA ILE A 550 5.98 41.22 3.80
C ILE A 550 5.14 42.49 3.95
N SER A 551 4.44 42.65 5.07
CA SER A 551 3.68 43.87 5.33
C SER A 551 4.59 45.09 5.47
N THR A 552 5.78 44.96 6.07
CA THR A 552 6.73 46.08 6.18
C THR A 552 7.31 46.51 4.83
N ILE A 553 7.38 45.61 3.85
CA ILE A 553 7.84 45.91 2.49
C ILE A 553 6.71 46.53 1.65
N SER A 554 5.46 46.17 1.96
CA SER A 554 4.28 46.56 1.19
C SER A 554 3.48 47.69 1.86
N ASP A 555 4.18 48.60 2.56
CA ASP A 555 3.60 49.78 3.24
C ASP A 555 2.43 49.49 4.20
N GLY A 556 2.46 48.32 4.87
CA GLY A 556 1.43 47.93 5.84
C GLY A 556 1.53 48.69 7.15
N GLU A 557 0.38 49.12 7.69
CA GLU A 557 0.32 49.94 8.92
C GLU A 557 0.38 49.14 10.24
N GLY A 558 0.25 47.81 10.17
CA GLY A 558 0.11 46.93 11.33
C GLY A 558 1.41 46.71 12.13
N ARG A 559 1.33 46.70 13.46
CA ARG A 559 2.48 46.37 14.32
C ARG A 559 2.60 44.85 14.51
N VAL A 560 3.79 44.36 14.88
CA VAL A 560 4.02 42.94 15.23
C VAL A 560 3.00 42.43 16.25
N ARG A 561 2.73 43.23 17.29
CA ARG A 561 1.75 42.91 18.33
C ARG A 561 0.36 42.67 17.74
N ASP A 562 -0.05 43.49 16.77
CA ASP A 562 -1.39 43.42 16.18
C ASP A 562 -1.51 42.17 15.31
N VAL A 563 -0.48 41.85 14.52
CA VAL A 563 -0.41 40.62 13.70
C VAL A 563 -0.49 39.37 14.56
N VAL A 564 0.24 39.34 15.68
CA VAL A 564 0.24 38.21 16.63
C VAL A 564 -1.13 38.02 17.29
N ILE A 565 -1.76 39.10 17.75
CA ILE A 565 -3.08 39.03 18.36
C ILE A 565 -4.13 38.66 17.28
N GLY A 566 -4.10 39.32 16.13
CA GLY A 566 -5.02 39.06 15.02
C GLY A 566 -4.97 37.60 14.56
N THR A 567 -3.76 37.07 14.33
CA THR A 567 -3.56 35.67 13.92
C THR A 567 -4.12 34.69 14.96
N ALA A 568 -3.85 34.91 16.25
CA ALA A 568 -4.37 34.04 17.31
C ALA A 568 -5.91 33.98 17.28
N TYR A 569 -6.58 35.13 17.18
CA TYR A 569 -8.03 35.20 17.12
C TYR A 569 -8.60 34.61 15.81
N SER A 570 -7.88 34.70 14.69
CA SER A 570 -8.29 34.08 13.43
C SER A 570 -8.34 32.55 13.49
N LEU A 571 -7.61 31.92 14.42
CA LEU A 571 -7.61 30.47 14.63
C LEU A 571 -8.73 29.99 15.57
N PHE A 572 -9.53 30.91 16.12
CA PHE A 572 -10.60 30.54 17.03
C PHE A 572 -11.65 29.58 16.42
N PRO A 573 -12.05 29.69 15.13
CA PRO A 573 -12.95 28.69 14.53
C PRO A 573 -12.39 27.27 14.61
N TYR A 574 -11.09 27.08 14.41
CA TYR A 574 -10.43 25.79 14.60
C TYR A 574 -10.50 25.32 16.06
N ALA A 575 -10.12 26.19 17.00
CA ALA A 575 -10.12 25.89 18.43
C ALA A 575 -11.52 25.53 18.98
N LEU A 576 -12.58 26.04 18.34
CA LEU A 576 -13.97 25.79 18.70
C LEU A 576 -14.53 24.51 18.07
N ILE A 577 -14.23 24.25 16.80
CA ILE A 577 -14.90 23.22 15.99
C ILE A 577 -14.15 21.88 16.04
N ALA A 578 -12.81 21.88 16.10
CA ALA A 578 -12.00 20.67 15.96
C ALA A 578 -12.32 19.60 17.02
N LEU A 579 -12.45 19.98 18.30
CA LEU A 579 -12.71 19.02 19.38
C LEU A 579 -14.15 18.43 19.34
N PRO A 580 -15.22 19.22 19.14
CA PRO A 580 -16.55 18.66 18.91
C PRO A 580 -16.62 17.72 17.71
N VAL A 581 -15.97 18.06 16.61
CA VAL A 581 -15.94 17.19 15.41
C VAL A 581 -15.20 15.88 15.70
N ALA A 582 -14.06 15.94 16.40
CA ALA A 582 -13.33 14.76 16.85
C ALA A 582 -14.20 13.87 17.76
N LEU A 583 -14.97 14.44 18.68
CA LEU A 583 -15.90 13.67 19.51
C LEU A 583 -16.99 12.99 18.68
N VAL A 584 -17.63 13.74 17.78
CA VAL A 584 -18.69 13.23 16.90
C VAL A 584 -18.18 12.12 15.99
N SER A 585 -16.92 12.17 15.57
CA SER A 585 -16.31 11.13 14.71
C SER A 585 -16.39 9.71 15.29
N ASN A 586 -16.48 9.55 16.61
CA ASN A 586 -16.65 8.24 17.27
C ASN A 586 -18.04 7.60 17.05
N VAL A 587 -19.01 8.39 16.56
CA VAL A 587 -20.38 7.94 16.29
C VAL A 587 -20.64 7.82 14.79
N LEU A 588 -19.72 8.34 13.97
CA LEU A 588 -19.81 8.32 12.51
C LEU A 588 -19.23 7.03 11.94
N THR A 589 -19.78 6.65 10.78
CA THR A 589 -19.32 5.57 9.92
C THR A 589 -18.75 6.14 8.61
N LEU A 590 -18.05 5.35 7.81
CA LEU A 590 -17.55 5.78 6.49
C LEU A 590 -18.66 6.23 5.54
N ASN A 591 -19.87 5.70 5.68
CA ASN A 591 -21.05 6.17 4.94
C ASN A 591 -21.38 7.65 5.23
N GLU A 592 -20.89 8.18 6.35
CA GLU A 592 -21.09 9.56 6.82
C GLU A 592 -19.80 10.39 6.75
N VAL A 593 -18.78 9.92 6.01
CA VAL A 593 -17.49 10.62 5.86
C VAL A 593 -17.66 12.06 5.37
N PHE A 594 -18.69 12.32 4.55
CA PHE A 594 -19.04 13.65 4.10
C PHE A 594 -19.32 14.61 5.26
N LEU A 595 -20.02 14.19 6.33
CA LEU A 595 -20.34 15.08 7.45
C LEU A 595 -19.07 15.54 8.18
N HIS A 596 -18.13 14.61 8.40
CA HIS A 596 -16.84 14.90 9.01
C HIS A 596 -16.01 15.81 8.09
N GLY A 597 -15.79 15.40 6.84
CA GLY A 597 -14.96 16.12 5.87
C GLY A 597 -15.51 17.51 5.54
N PHE A 598 -16.81 17.64 5.30
CA PHE A 598 -17.47 18.93 5.04
C PHE A 598 -17.29 19.89 6.22
N THR A 599 -17.45 19.42 7.46
CA THR A 599 -17.31 20.27 8.64
C THR A 599 -15.86 20.73 8.83
N LEU A 600 -14.89 19.86 8.62
CA LEU A 600 -13.46 20.23 8.66
C LEU A 600 -13.11 21.22 7.53
N ASN A 601 -13.62 21.02 6.32
CA ASN A 601 -13.42 21.93 5.20
C ASN A 601 -14.03 23.31 5.49
N LEU A 602 -15.23 23.35 6.06
CA LEU A 602 -15.88 24.59 6.48
C LEU A 602 -15.08 25.30 7.57
N MET A 603 -14.56 24.57 8.55
CA MET A 603 -13.70 25.11 9.60
C MET A 603 -12.43 25.75 9.01
N TRP A 604 -11.72 25.06 8.14
CA TRP A 604 -10.50 25.59 7.51
C TRP A 604 -10.78 26.77 6.57
N ALA A 605 -11.85 26.70 5.78
CA ALA A 605 -12.30 27.82 4.96
C ALA A 605 -12.61 29.04 5.82
N TRP A 606 -13.24 28.83 6.98
CA TRP A 606 -13.50 29.91 7.93
C TRP A 606 -12.20 30.50 8.47
N VAL A 607 -11.26 29.68 8.93
CA VAL A 607 -9.94 30.17 9.38
C VAL A 607 -9.23 30.97 8.29
N ALA A 608 -9.26 30.50 7.03
CA ALA A 608 -8.67 31.21 5.91
C ALA A 608 -9.33 32.57 5.66
N ILE A 609 -10.67 32.65 5.72
CA ILE A 609 -11.41 33.92 5.63
C ILE A 609 -11.02 34.85 6.78
N MET A 610 -10.88 34.34 8.00
CA MET A 610 -10.49 35.14 9.16
C MET A 610 -9.06 35.67 9.02
N LEU A 611 -8.10 34.85 8.58
CA LEU A 611 -6.73 35.28 8.30
C LEU A 611 -6.69 36.33 7.17
N PHE A 612 -7.50 36.16 6.13
CA PHE A 612 -7.59 37.15 5.05
C PHE A 612 -8.12 38.51 5.54
N ILE A 613 -9.22 38.51 6.30
CA ILE A 613 -9.79 39.73 6.89
C ILE A 613 -8.80 40.36 7.87
N MET A 614 -8.10 39.55 8.66
CA MET A 614 -7.05 40.00 9.57
C MET A 614 -5.98 40.81 8.83
N VAL A 615 -5.40 40.25 7.77
CA VAL A 615 -4.36 40.94 6.98
C VAL A 615 -4.91 42.24 6.39
N LYS A 616 -6.13 42.20 5.84
CA LYS A 616 -6.79 43.39 5.28
C LYS A 616 -6.95 44.52 6.29
N GLU A 617 -7.56 44.24 7.44
CA GLU A 617 -7.95 45.26 8.42
C GLU A 617 -6.77 45.76 9.26
N ILE A 618 -5.86 44.86 9.65
CA ILE A 618 -4.69 45.23 10.47
C ILE A 618 -3.74 46.11 9.67
N HIS A 619 -3.41 45.71 8.43
CA HIS A 619 -2.49 46.47 7.58
C HIS A 619 -3.15 47.57 6.76
N ASN A 620 -4.48 47.70 6.81
CA ASN A 620 -5.26 48.70 6.06
C ASN A 620 -5.13 48.57 4.54
N TYR A 621 -5.15 47.34 4.02
CA TYR A 621 -5.02 47.07 2.59
C TYR A 621 -6.37 47.10 1.87
N SER A 622 -6.34 47.44 0.58
CA SER A 622 -7.45 47.11 -0.32
C SER A 622 -7.55 45.60 -0.54
N PHE A 623 -8.66 45.14 -1.11
CA PHE A 623 -8.86 43.72 -1.39
C PHE A 623 -7.76 43.13 -2.29
N SER A 624 -7.40 43.84 -3.38
CA SER A 624 -6.37 43.39 -4.33
C SER A 624 -4.97 43.32 -3.69
N GLU A 625 -4.63 44.34 -2.90
CA GLU A 625 -3.37 44.37 -2.15
C GLU A 625 -3.31 43.26 -1.10
N THR A 626 -4.42 42.93 -0.45
CA THR A 626 -4.49 41.82 0.52
C THR A 626 -4.20 40.49 -0.17
N VAL A 627 -4.83 40.21 -1.32
CA VAL A 627 -4.58 38.97 -2.09
C VAL A 627 -3.09 38.86 -2.44
N ARG A 628 -2.50 39.92 -2.98
CA ARG A 628 -1.06 39.96 -3.32
C ARG A 628 -0.18 39.70 -2.09
N ASN A 629 -0.46 40.37 -0.97
CA ASN A 629 0.32 40.24 0.26
C ASN A 629 0.21 38.85 0.90
N VAL A 630 -0.98 38.24 0.88
CA VAL A 630 -1.16 36.87 1.38
C VAL A 630 -0.37 35.88 0.52
N LEU A 631 -0.40 36.01 -0.82
CA LEU A 631 0.39 35.17 -1.72
C LEU A 631 1.91 35.33 -1.48
N LEU A 632 2.39 36.56 -1.33
CA LEU A 632 3.79 36.83 -1.01
C LEU A 632 4.18 36.31 0.38
N THR A 633 3.27 36.38 1.35
CA THR A 633 3.47 35.80 2.70
C THR A 633 3.66 34.29 2.61
N LEU A 634 2.78 33.59 1.89
CA LEU A 634 2.89 32.14 1.70
C LEU A 634 4.16 31.74 0.95
N PHE A 635 4.54 32.50 -0.09
CA PHE A 635 5.81 32.31 -0.79
C PHE A 635 7.01 32.48 0.14
N THR A 636 6.98 33.50 1.00
CA THR A 636 8.03 33.79 1.98
C THR A 636 8.13 32.70 3.06
N MET A 637 7.00 32.14 3.51
CA MET A 637 7.00 30.98 4.40
C MET A 637 7.70 29.78 3.74
N GLY A 638 7.40 29.51 2.46
CA GLY A 638 8.09 28.48 1.69
C GLY A 638 9.60 28.72 1.60
N LEU A 639 10.01 29.97 1.38
CA LEU A 639 11.42 30.36 1.37
C LEU A 639 12.09 30.13 2.72
N PHE A 640 11.44 30.49 3.83
CA PHE A 640 11.97 30.25 5.18
C PHE A 640 12.13 28.77 5.51
N VAL A 641 11.15 27.93 5.12
CA VAL A 641 11.27 26.47 5.29
C VAL A 641 12.43 25.94 4.46
N LEU A 642 12.56 26.36 3.21
CA LEU A 642 13.66 25.93 2.32
C LEU A 642 15.02 26.36 2.88
N THR A 643 15.16 27.62 3.29
CA THR A 643 16.41 28.13 3.90
C THR A 643 16.71 27.40 5.21
N GLY A 644 15.70 27.20 6.07
CA GLY A 644 15.85 26.45 7.32
C GLY A 644 16.30 25.00 7.09
N TYR A 645 15.74 24.34 6.08
CA TYR A 645 16.16 22.99 5.68
C TYR A 645 17.60 22.95 5.18
N ILE A 646 17.99 23.90 4.31
CA ILE A 646 19.39 24.00 3.83
C ILE A 646 20.34 24.21 5.01
N LEU A 647 20.01 25.11 5.94
CA LEU A 647 20.82 25.34 7.13
C LEU A 647 20.90 24.09 8.02
N TYR A 648 19.78 23.39 8.21
CA TYR A 648 19.74 22.12 8.96
C TYR A 648 20.70 21.08 8.35
N VAL A 649 20.65 20.87 7.03
CA VAL A 649 21.54 19.94 6.33
C VAL A 649 23.01 20.36 6.52
N LEU A 650 23.32 21.64 6.33
CA LEU A 650 24.68 22.16 6.50
C LEU A 650 25.20 22.02 7.94
N PHE A 651 24.38 22.29 8.94
CA PHE A 651 24.75 22.11 10.34
C PHE A 651 24.94 20.65 10.70
N ASN A 652 24.12 19.75 10.16
CA ASN A 652 24.27 18.32 10.40
C ASN A 652 25.59 17.79 9.81
N GLN A 653 25.92 18.20 8.59
CA GLN A 653 27.22 17.90 7.96
C GLN A 653 28.40 18.45 8.78
N LEU A 654 28.28 19.68 9.30
CA LEU A 654 29.29 20.27 10.17
C LEU A 654 29.44 19.47 11.48
N PHE A 655 28.34 19.04 12.08
CA PHE A 655 28.36 18.28 13.33
C PHE A 655 28.98 16.89 13.13
N GLU A 656 28.63 16.20 12.05
CA GLU A 656 29.26 14.93 11.65
C GLU A 656 30.77 15.11 11.41
N PHE A 657 31.18 16.18 10.72
CA PHE A 657 32.59 16.50 10.52
C PHE A 657 33.34 16.72 11.84
N VAL A 658 32.76 17.49 12.77
CA VAL A 658 33.36 17.73 14.10
C VAL A 658 33.42 16.44 14.92
N LEU A 659 32.37 15.63 14.90
CA LEU A 659 32.34 14.33 15.58
C LEU A 659 33.40 13.38 15.01
N ALA A 660 33.58 13.35 13.69
CA ALA A 660 34.61 12.56 13.04
C ALA A 660 36.02 12.97 13.50
N ILE A 661 36.30 14.28 13.58
CA ILE A 661 37.57 14.79 14.12
C ILE A 661 37.76 14.37 15.58
N LEU A 662 36.73 14.52 16.42
CA LEU A 662 36.80 14.14 17.83
C LEU A 662 37.02 12.64 18.01
N GLN A 663 36.40 11.80 17.17
CA GLN A 663 36.63 10.36 17.15
C GLN A 663 38.06 10.02 16.71
N GLU A 664 38.60 10.68 15.68
CA GLU A 664 39.98 10.46 15.22
C GLU A 664 41.00 10.86 16.29
N VAL A 665 40.79 11.98 16.99
CA VAL A 665 41.65 12.39 18.11
C VAL A 665 41.59 11.38 19.26
N ARG A 666 40.39 10.85 19.58
CA ARG A 666 40.20 9.83 20.62
C ARG A 666 40.81 8.46 20.26
N LEU A 667 40.94 8.14 18.97
CA LEU A 667 41.57 6.90 18.51
C LEU A 667 43.11 7.01 18.45
N ARG A 668 43.66 8.22 18.39
CA ARG A 668 45.11 8.47 18.27
C ARG A 668 45.79 8.90 19.57
N GLY A 669 45.04 9.25 20.61
CA GLY A 669 45.53 9.52 21.97
C GLY A 669 44.96 8.52 22.95
#